data_AF-A0A504LEE2-F1
#
_entry.id   AF-A0A504LEE2-F1
#
_cell.length_a   1.000
_cell.length_b   1.000
_cell.length_c   1.000
_cell.angle_alpha   90.00
_cell.angle_beta   90.00
_cell.angle_gamma   90.00
#
_symmetry.space_group_name_H-M   'P 1'
#
loop_
_entity.id
_entity.type
_entity.pdbx_description
1 polymer ?
#
loop_
_entity_poly.entity_id
_entity_poly.type
_entity_poly.pdbx_seq_one_letter_code
_entity_poly.pdbx_strand_id
1 'polypeptide(L)'
;MWPACRSCRTISRLRLPASMRRDWLRPAASALLCVSLPAPTTRLAGLCNTWRQPAYAEMSASRTAERPGSLNMSDAAVIEYGSDRFISAGETRPAALPLELLRDGTAADTVFFFPGLGGHARELARLAERLAMPGRIFGLSYSFQTGSSNALGRLAASAVAALRTVQPHGPYRLVGYSFGALVAVEVARQLKHAGEKVAPPILIDAYYDQRFWPGKAWWFGQVRRTKAQLVQIGWRLPGPAFRELTFRARRLAQRLQSRWRSSAPPVDEPTPETLADANMAALRAYDPPFYPGALILLSAGDPTMFGCRPADLWRARSYGLVVEEVAGDHLDLVRATTSIERLAGLVDKHLGPEGTAHRPLALVVTTFRWPMTVGVVAALARGGFRVVALCPRRHPMRRQPGLASYRMPWQHPERALRTLIARVNPDLVVPCDEPALDLVRNIRDSCRSAWPDLSRSEMIEIALAAGVKAPPTQRIGDPAELDKWINAYGLPIVLKTDRSWGGRGVAIARDRAHAAHLWRCLSRRPSLFRALKRAIVNADLSSLRDLWRGRKPFVHAQAYVAGRDANVALAVVDGKVLAAVAVEVLESRCRNGPAKTVRVIDHPGILQAASKVMEQLRLTGLVGIDFILDEEGTAHLIEVNGRATPTCRLALGRDRDPVGALRANFSGAAAAASLQGAVGQVIDLDALD
;
A
#
# COMPACT_ATOMS: atom_id res chain seq x y z
N MET A 1 -2.64 -4.81 -62.38
CA MET A 1 -1.78 -6.02 -62.35
C MET A 1 -0.47 -5.67 -61.66
N TRP A 2 0.01 -6.59 -60.80
CA TRP A 2 1.22 -6.57 -59.95
C TRP A 2 1.25 -5.66 -58.70
N PRO A 3 1.88 -6.09 -57.58
CA PRO A 3 1.97 -7.46 -57.07
C PRO A 3 1.58 -7.62 -55.57
N ALA A 4 1.22 -8.85 -55.21
CA ALA A 4 0.79 -9.27 -53.89
C ALA A 4 1.92 -9.27 -52.84
N CYS A 5 1.63 -8.71 -51.67
CA CYS A 5 2.54 -8.64 -50.53
C CYS A 5 2.68 -10.02 -49.85
N ARG A 6 3.80 -10.70 -50.10
CA ARG A 6 4.29 -11.82 -49.29
C ARG A 6 5.12 -11.27 -48.12
N SER A 7 4.58 -11.27 -46.92
CA SER A 7 5.40 -11.14 -45.69
C SER A 7 4.76 -11.87 -44.51
N CYS A 8 4.45 -13.15 -44.71
CA CYS A 8 4.20 -14.10 -43.63
C CYS A 8 5.03 -15.35 -43.92
N ARG A 9 6.00 -15.65 -43.04
CA ARG A 9 7.12 -16.62 -43.15
C ARG A 9 8.41 -15.99 -43.66
N THR A 10 9.33 -15.70 -42.73
CA THR A 10 10.77 -16.09 -42.72
C THR A 10 11.50 -15.25 -41.67
N ILE A 11 11.49 -15.67 -40.39
CA ILE A 11 12.56 -15.34 -39.43
C ILE A 11 12.89 -16.62 -38.68
N SER A 12 13.58 -17.49 -39.40
CA SER A 12 14.38 -18.58 -38.86
C SER A 12 15.68 -18.54 -39.65
N ARG A 13 16.79 -18.26 -38.94
CA ARG A 13 18.18 -18.10 -39.42
C ARG A 13 18.60 -16.68 -39.82
N LEU A 14 19.12 -15.94 -38.84
CA LEU A 14 20.26 -15.06 -39.05
C LEU A 14 21.37 -15.51 -38.09
N ARG A 15 22.52 -15.87 -38.66
CA ARG A 15 23.76 -16.23 -37.97
C ARG A 15 24.41 -14.95 -37.43
N LEU A 16 24.81 -14.94 -36.17
CA LEU A 16 25.66 -13.89 -35.59
C LEU A 16 27.15 -14.17 -35.92
N PRO A 17 28.00 -13.13 -36.03
CA PRO A 17 29.43 -13.27 -36.33
C PRO A 17 30.22 -13.95 -35.21
N ALA A 18 31.33 -14.59 -35.59
CA ALA A 18 32.08 -15.58 -34.80
C ALA A 18 33.15 -15.02 -33.82
N SER A 19 33.00 -13.82 -33.26
CA SER A 19 34.04 -13.22 -32.39
C SER A 19 33.68 -13.01 -30.91
N MET A 20 32.55 -13.54 -30.43
CA MET A 20 32.24 -13.57 -28.98
C MET A 20 31.67 -14.93 -28.56
N ARG A 21 32.56 -15.90 -28.40
CA ARG A 21 32.32 -17.11 -27.60
C ARG A 21 33.52 -17.35 -26.72
N ARG A 22 33.43 -16.95 -25.45
CA ARG A 22 34.01 -17.70 -24.33
C ARG A 22 33.20 -17.43 -23.07
N ASP A 23 32.90 -18.55 -22.44
CA ASP A 23 32.45 -18.74 -21.07
C ASP A 23 31.07 -18.22 -20.72
N TRP A 24 30.11 -19.15 -20.71
CA TRP A 24 29.21 -19.46 -19.59
C TRP A 24 28.19 -20.47 -20.16
N LEU A 25 28.43 -21.76 -19.94
CA LEU A 25 27.44 -22.87 -19.85
C LEU A 25 28.17 -24.23 -19.84
N ARG A 26 28.29 -24.85 -18.66
CA ARG A 26 28.41 -26.31 -18.51
C ARG A 26 27.09 -26.84 -17.93
N PRO A 27 26.46 -27.88 -18.53
CA PRO A 27 25.39 -28.64 -17.91
C PRO A 27 25.83 -30.04 -17.43
N ALA A 28 25.18 -30.48 -16.35
CA ALA A 28 24.74 -31.83 -15.95
C ALA A 28 25.71 -33.03 -15.93
N ALA A 29 25.73 -33.75 -14.80
CA ALA A 29 25.69 -35.22 -14.77
C ALA A 29 25.24 -35.75 -13.40
N SER A 30 24.22 -36.60 -13.40
CA SER A 30 23.83 -37.50 -12.32
C SER A 30 24.75 -38.72 -12.28
N ALA A 31 24.99 -39.30 -11.09
CA ALA A 31 25.50 -40.66 -10.96
C ALA A 31 24.68 -41.42 -9.89
N LEU A 32 24.12 -42.54 -10.33
CA LEU A 32 23.40 -43.54 -9.55
C LEU A 32 24.34 -44.33 -8.64
N LEU A 33 23.81 -44.80 -7.51
CA LEU A 33 24.27 -46.00 -6.81
C LEU A 33 23.03 -46.80 -6.37
N CYS A 34 22.87 -47.98 -6.98
CA CYS A 34 21.91 -49.01 -6.61
C CYS A 34 22.46 -49.86 -5.46
N VAL A 35 21.67 -50.10 -4.40
CA VAL A 35 21.74 -51.33 -3.57
C VAL A 35 20.32 -51.69 -3.08
N SER A 36 19.82 -52.81 -3.62
CA SER A 36 19.02 -53.92 -3.02
C SER A 36 17.72 -53.69 -2.21
N LEU A 37 16.67 -54.38 -2.72
CA LEU A 37 15.33 -54.76 -2.20
C LEU A 37 15.33 -55.45 -0.80
N PRO A 38 14.19 -55.55 -0.05
CA PRO A 38 12.94 -56.19 -0.50
C PRO A 38 11.59 -55.54 -0.11
N ALA A 39 10.58 -55.89 -0.91
CA ALA A 39 9.16 -55.64 -0.68
C ALA A 39 8.55 -56.67 0.29
N PRO A 40 7.39 -56.35 0.89
CA PRO A 40 6.37 -57.34 1.13
C PRO A 40 5.11 -57.06 0.30
N THR A 41 4.66 -58.15 -0.28
CA THR A 41 3.42 -58.42 -1.00
C THR A 41 2.19 -58.30 -0.10
N THR A 42 1.12 -57.64 -0.57
CA THR A 42 -0.23 -58.23 -0.67
C THR A 42 -1.16 -57.32 -1.48
N ARG A 43 -1.80 -57.90 -2.49
CA ARG A 43 -2.89 -57.34 -3.28
C ARG A 43 -4.20 -57.41 -2.49
N LEU A 44 -5.11 -56.47 -2.71
CA LEU A 44 -6.48 -56.80 -3.13
C LEU A 44 -7.15 -55.59 -3.80
N ALA A 45 -7.98 -55.91 -4.78
CA ALA A 45 -8.47 -55.04 -5.83
C ALA A 45 -9.79 -54.35 -5.48
N GLY A 46 -10.10 -53.30 -6.25
CA GLY A 46 -11.48 -52.87 -6.52
C GLY A 46 -11.98 -51.73 -5.64
N LEU A 47 -12.09 -50.52 -6.22
CA LEU A 47 -13.39 -49.91 -6.54
C LEU A 47 -13.17 -48.51 -7.11
N CYS A 48 -13.53 -48.39 -8.38
CA CYS A 48 -13.71 -47.14 -9.09
C CYS A 48 -15.18 -46.69 -8.91
N ASN A 49 -15.40 -45.39 -9.05
CA ASN A 49 -16.64 -44.67 -9.33
C ASN A 49 -17.44 -43.98 -8.19
N THR A 50 -17.76 -42.73 -8.54
CA THR A 50 -18.94 -41.91 -8.20
C THR A 50 -19.05 -41.28 -6.82
N TRP A 51 -18.64 -40.01 -6.73
CA TRP A 51 -19.13 -39.06 -5.73
C TRP A 51 -20.39 -38.36 -6.27
N ARG A 52 -21.57 -38.80 -5.77
CA ARG A 52 -22.83 -38.05 -5.81
C ARG A 52 -23.16 -37.55 -4.39
N GLN A 53 -23.74 -36.36 -4.33
CA GLN A 53 -24.29 -35.73 -3.12
C GLN A 53 -25.38 -36.59 -2.45
N PRO A 54 -25.63 -36.35 -1.16
CA PRO A 54 -27.01 -36.07 -0.71
C PRO A 54 -27.03 -35.03 0.43
N ALA A 55 -28.14 -34.50 0.93
CA ALA A 55 -29.50 -34.21 0.48
C ALA A 55 -30.14 -33.42 1.64
N TYR A 56 -31.04 -32.50 1.32
CA TYR A 56 -31.93 -31.83 2.28
C TYR A 56 -32.90 -32.83 2.92
N ALA A 57 -33.21 -32.66 4.20
CA ALA A 57 -34.32 -33.32 4.87
C ALA A 57 -35.30 -32.25 5.37
N GLU A 58 -36.51 -32.28 4.81
CA GLU A 58 -37.70 -31.61 5.33
C GLU A 58 -38.32 -32.48 6.45
N MET A 59 -38.90 -31.84 7.47
CA MET A 59 -40.07 -32.41 8.13
C MET A 59 -40.96 -31.29 8.69
N SER A 60 -42.25 -31.38 8.35
CA SER A 60 -43.33 -30.42 8.56
C SER A 60 -44.25 -30.78 9.73
N ALA A 61 -44.80 -29.77 10.44
CA ALA A 61 -46.13 -29.72 11.07
C ALA A 61 -46.27 -28.36 11.80
N SER A 62 -47.39 -27.67 11.99
CA SER A 62 -48.76 -27.63 11.46
C SER A 62 -49.39 -26.32 11.99
N ARG A 63 -50.36 -25.77 11.26
CA ARG A 63 -51.04 -24.46 11.39
C ARG A 63 -51.59 -24.07 12.79
N THR A 64 -51.65 -22.76 13.07
CA THR A 64 -52.90 -22.00 13.33
C THR A 64 -52.61 -20.49 13.26
N ALA A 65 -53.64 -19.72 12.91
CA ALA A 65 -53.57 -18.34 12.45
C ALA A 65 -54.28 -17.38 13.42
N GLU A 66 -53.74 -16.18 13.63
CA GLU A 66 -54.47 -14.98 14.07
C GLU A 66 -53.78 -13.70 13.48
N ARG A 67 -54.57 -12.74 13.02
CA ARG A 67 -54.19 -11.41 12.44
C ARG A 67 -54.33 -10.30 13.53
N PRO A 68 -54.14 -9.00 13.23
CA PRO A 68 -52.93 -8.27 12.79
C PRO A 68 -52.61 -7.08 13.74
N GLY A 69 -51.39 -6.53 13.70
CA GLY A 69 -51.04 -5.32 14.45
C GLY A 69 -49.83 -4.58 13.85
N SER A 70 -50.03 -3.29 13.57
CA SER A 70 -49.16 -2.32 12.91
C SER A 70 -47.76 -2.14 13.51
N LEU A 71 -46.73 -1.90 12.67
CA LEU A 71 -45.91 -0.66 12.64
C LEU A 71 -44.55 -0.83 11.91
N ASN A 72 -44.34 0.08 10.96
CA ASN A 72 -43.12 0.76 10.52
C ASN A 72 -41.86 0.05 9.99
N MET A 73 -41.50 0.56 8.80
CA MET A 73 -40.19 0.54 8.14
C MET A 73 -39.05 1.09 9.01
N SER A 74 -38.02 0.28 9.22
CA SER A 74 -36.60 0.62 9.03
C SER A 74 -35.74 -0.51 9.59
N ASP A 75 -35.01 -1.27 8.76
CA ASP A 75 -33.81 -2.00 9.20
C ASP A 75 -32.97 -2.45 7.99
N ALA A 76 -31.90 -1.69 7.74
CA ALA A 76 -30.74 -2.17 7.01
C ALA A 76 -29.86 -2.92 8.01
N ALA A 77 -29.68 -4.22 7.79
CA ALA A 77 -28.88 -5.10 8.64
C ALA A 77 -27.45 -4.54 8.84
N VAL A 78 -27.22 -4.00 10.04
CA VAL A 78 -25.89 -3.78 10.60
C VAL A 78 -25.34 -5.16 10.94
N ILE A 79 -24.18 -5.50 10.37
CA ILE A 79 -23.41 -6.67 10.78
C ILE A 79 -22.80 -6.31 12.14
N GLU A 80 -23.45 -6.73 13.21
CA GLU A 80 -22.86 -6.78 14.56
C GLU A 80 -21.64 -7.70 14.53
N TYR A 81 -20.46 -7.12 14.72
CA TYR A 81 -19.30 -7.86 15.18
C TYR A 81 -19.52 -8.19 16.66
N GLY A 82 -19.68 -9.49 16.95
CA GLY A 82 -20.02 -10.03 18.26
C GLY A 82 -19.31 -9.36 19.43
N SER A 83 -20.10 -8.68 20.24
CA SER A 83 -19.83 -8.40 21.63
C SER A 83 -19.99 -9.68 22.45
N ASP A 84 -18.89 -10.20 22.98
CA ASP A 84 -18.81 -11.11 24.14
C ASP A 84 -17.32 -11.28 24.47
N ARG A 85 -16.76 -10.93 25.63
CA ARG A 85 -17.28 -10.92 27.01
C ARG A 85 -16.72 -9.71 27.77
N PHE A 86 -17.59 -8.81 28.21
CA PHE A 86 -17.28 -7.93 29.33
C PHE A 86 -17.84 -8.59 30.59
N ILE A 87 -16.95 -9.06 31.47
CA ILE A 87 -17.32 -9.31 32.86
C ILE A 87 -17.54 -7.93 33.48
N SER A 88 -18.76 -7.65 33.95
CA SER A 88 -19.03 -6.55 34.86
C SER A 88 -18.33 -6.83 36.19
N ALA A 89 -17.07 -6.41 36.32
CA ALA A 89 -16.41 -6.29 37.61
C ALA A 89 -16.63 -4.85 38.08
N GLY A 90 -17.14 -4.70 39.30
CA GLY A 90 -17.56 -3.43 39.89
C GLY A 90 -16.54 -2.29 39.73
N GLU A 91 -17.07 -1.09 39.51
CA GLU A 91 -16.36 0.17 39.37
C GLU A 91 -15.44 0.42 40.57
N THR A 92 -14.17 0.07 40.42
CA THR A 92 -13.08 0.71 41.17
C THR A 92 -12.40 1.63 40.17
N ARG A 93 -12.47 2.96 40.41
CA ARG A 93 -11.67 3.92 39.63
C ARG A 93 -10.21 3.44 39.65
N PRO A 94 -9.56 3.23 38.50
CA PRO A 94 -8.17 2.81 38.49
C PRO A 94 -7.34 3.86 39.24
N ALA A 95 -6.63 3.43 40.28
CA ALA A 95 -5.73 4.31 41.00
C ALA A 95 -4.71 4.91 40.01
N ALA A 96 -4.56 6.24 40.03
CA ALA A 96 -3.62 6.94 39.17
C ALA A 96 -2.19 6.55 39.56
N LEU A 97 -1.37 6.22 38.55
CA LEU A 97 0.05 5.94 38.77
C LEU A 97 0.81 7.22 39.14
N PRO A 98 1.88 7.14 39.95
CA PRO A 98 2.75 8.28 40.20
C PRO A 98 3.38 8.82 38.90
N LEU A 99 3.29 10.14 38.72
CA LEU A 99 3.99 10.89 37.67
C LEU A 99 5.06 11.77 38.32
N GLU A 100 6.31 11.55 37.92
CA GLU A 100 7.45 12.32 38.39
C GLU A 100 7.84 13.35 37.33
N LEU A 101 7.97 14.62 37.72
CA LEU A 101 8.53 15.64 36.85
C LEU A 101 10.03 15.39 36.72
N LEU A 102 10.48 14.89 35.55
CA LEU A 102 11.89 14.63 35.27
C LEU A 102 12.61 15.90 34.82
N ARG A 103 11.89 16.79 34.14
CA ARG A 103 12.40 18.08 33.70
C ARG A 103 11.26 19.07 33.49
N ASP A 104 11.41 20.27 34.05
CA ASP A 104 10.44 21.36 33.83
C ASP A 104 10.64 22.01 32.44
N GLY A 105 9.65 22.79 32.03
CA GLY A 105 9.60 23.42 30.72
C GLY A 105 8.22 24.01 30.45
N THR A 106 7.94 24.25 29.17
CA THR A 106 6.65 24.76 28.71
C THR A 106 5.55 23.68 28.80
N ALA A 107 4.36 24.08 29.23
CA ALA A 107 3.23 23.16 29.39
C ALA A 107 2.65 22.69 28.03
N ALA A 108 2.72 23.53 27.00
CA ALA A 108 2.20 23.24 25.65
C ALA A 108 2.89 22.04 24.98
N ASP A 109 4.12 21.75 25.38
CA ASP A 109 4.96 20.70 24.78
C ASP A 109 5.20 19.51 25.71
N THR A 110 4.26 19.18 26.60
CA THR A 110 4.45 18.08 27.56
C THR A 110 4.68 16.72 26.88
N VAL A 111 5.66 15.96 27.40
CA VAL A 111 6.03 14.60 26.96
C VAL A 111 5.98 13.63 28.14
N PHE A 112 5.46 12.44 27.90
CA PHE A 112 5.34 11.37 28.91
C PHE A 112 6.25 10.20 28.60
N PHE A 113 7.09 9.84 29.57
CA PHE A 113 8.09 8.79 29.52
C PHE A 113 7.60 7.53 30.24
N PHE A 114 7.77 6.39 29.58
CA PHE A 114 7.37 5.07 30.09
C PHE A 114 8.64 4.21 30.31
N PRO A 115 9.01 3.89 31.56
CA PRO A 115 10.22 3.13 31.86
C PRO A 115 10.09 1.65 31.50
N GLY A 116 11.22 0.94 31.54
CA GLY A 116 11.33 -0.48 31.28
C GLY A 116 10.74 -1.35 32.41
N LEU A 117 11.17 -2.61 32.48
CA LEU A 117 10.63 -3.60 33.41
C LEU A 117 10.80 -3.20 34.89
N GLY A 118 11.84 -2.44 35.22
CA GLY A 118 12.06 -1.92 36.57
C GLY A 118 10.96 -0.94 37.02
N GLY A 119 10.27 -0.29 36.07
CA GLY A 119 9.08 0.50 36.36
C GLY A 119 9.32 1.82 37.09
N HIS A 120 10.55 2.35 37.11
CA HIS A 120 10.86 3.60 37.79
C HIS A 120 11.10 4.73 36.79
N ALA A 121 10.41 5.86 36.95
CA ALA A 121 10.53 7.04 36.08
C ALA A 121 11.97 7.51 35.89
N ARG A 122 12.78 7.46 36.96
CA ARG A 122 14.19 7.90 36.96
C ARG A 122 15.11 7.10 36.04
N GLU A 123 14.72 5.91 35.57
CA GLU A 123 15.48 5.15 34.56
C GLU A 123 15.74 5.99 33.29
N LEU A 124 14.83 6.91 32.97
CA LEU A 124 14.90 7.76 31.78
C LEU A 124 15.31 9.21 32.09
N ALA A 125 15.71 9.53 33.33
CA ALA A 125 16.08 10.90 33.73
C ALA A 125 17.25 11.45 32.90
N ARG A 126 18.31 10.64 32.69
CA ARG A 126 19.48 11.03 31.89
C ARG A 126 19.15 11.34 30.42
N LEU A 127 18.12 10.68 29.88
CA LEU A 127 17.61 10.97 28.53
C LEU A 127 16.79 12.26 28.54
N ALA A 128 15.92 12.43 29.53
CA ALA A 128 15.09 13.64 29.68
C ALA A 128 15.94 14.92 29.79
N GLU A 129 17.04 14.86 30.56
CA GLU A 129 18.01 15.96 30.72
C GLU A 129 18.68 16.39 29.41
N ARG A 130 18.82 15.48 28.43
CA ARG A 130 19.54 15.71 27.17
C ARG A 130 18.67 16.15 26.01
N LEU A 131 17.34 16.13 26.15
CA LEU A 131 16.45 16.60 25.09
C LEU A 131 16.58 18.12 24.91
N ALA A 132 16.55 18.61 23.68
CA ALA A 132 16.59 20.03 23.34
C ALA A 132 15.20 20.67 23.32
N MET A 133 14.14 19.88 23.18
CA MET A 133 12.76 20.39 23.16
C MET A 133 12.43 21.21 24.43
N PRO A 134 11.64 22.29 24.34
CA PRO A 134 11.39 23.21 25.46
C PRO A 134 10.29 22.74 26.42
N GLY A 135 9.68 21.58 26.18
CA GLY A 135 8.52 21.09 26.93
C GLY A 135 8.86 20.40 28.25
N ARG A 136 7.84 20.29 29.11
CA ARG A 136 7.90 19.48 30.34
C ARG A 136 8.02 18.00 30.02
N ILE A 137 8.78 17.28 30.84
CA ILE A 137 8.93 15.82 30.73
C ILE A 137 8.51 15.18 32.04
N PHE A 138 7.47 14.35 31.97
CA PHE A 138 7.03 13.52 33.09
C PHE A 138 7.42 12.07 32.84
N GLY A 139 7.94 11.39 33.85
CA GLY A 139 8.16 9.95 33.85
C GLY A 139 7.11 9.24 34.69
N LEU A 140 6.61 8.13 34.19
CA LEU A 140 5.64 7.29 34.89
C LEU A 140 6.37 6.28 35.78
N SER A 141 5.90 6.08 37.01
CA SER A 141 6.38 5.02 37.89
C SER A 141 5.28 3.95 38.05
N TYR A 142 5.59 2.69 37.74
CA TYR A 142 4.65 1.58 37.82
C TYR A 142 4.51 1.09 39.27
N SER A 143 3.33 0.58 39.59
CA SER A 143 3.06 -0.11 40.85
C SER A 143 2.75 -1.57 40.59
N PHE A 144 2.89 -2.42 41.61
CA PHE A 144 2.50 -3.83 41.52
C PHE A 144 1.04 -3.95 41.09
N GLN A 145 0.79 -4.73 40.03
CA GLN A 145 -0.55 -5.12 39.60
C GLN A 145 -0.60 -6.64 39.50
N THR A 146 -1.38 -7.29 40.36
CA THR A 146 -1.49 -8.75 40.41
C THR A 146 -2.56 -9.29 39.43
N GLY A 147 -2.33 -10.53 38.96
CA GLY A 147 -3.40 -11.51 38.74
C GLY A 147 -4.41 -11.28 37.61
N SER A 148 -4.01 -10.96 36.37
CA SER A 148 -4.92 -11.20 35.23
C SER A 148 -4.24 -11.35 33.87
N SER A 149 -4.98 -11.92 32.92
CA SER A 149 -4.64 -11.96 31.49
C SER A 149 -4.53 -10.59 30.81
N ASN A 150 -5.11 -9.50 31.35
CA ASN A 150 -5.05 -8.14 30.80
C ASN A 150 -4.31 -7.14 31.71
N ALA A 151 -3.21 -7.57 32.34
CA ALA A 151 -2.42 -6.74 33.25
C ALA A 151 -1.88 -5.47 32.57
N LEU A 152 -1.34 -5.59 31.35
CA LEU A 152 -0.81 -4.42 30.61
C LEU A 152 -1.90 -3.42 30.23
N GLY A 153 -3.09 -3.89 29.81
CA GLY A 153 -4.21 -3.00 29.50
C GLY A 153 -4.70 -2.20 30.71
N ARG A 154 -4.70 -2.81 31.91
CA ARG A 154 -4.99 -2.09 33.17
C ARG A 154 -3.90 -1.11 33.56
N LEU A 155 -2.63 -1.50 33.41
CA LEU A 155 -1.50 -0.59 33.65
C LEU A 155 -1.61 0.64 32.75
N ALA A 156 -1.93 0.44 31.48
CA ALA A 156 -2.17 1.52 30.53
C ALA A 156 -3.40 2.38 30.91
N ALA A 157 -4.49 1.79 31.40
CA ALA A 157 -5.65 2.55 31.87
C ALA A 157 -5.31 3.45 33.08
N SER A 158 -4.56 2.92 34.06
CA SER A 158 -4.04 3.71 35.19
C SER A 158 -3.07 4.80 34.73
N ALA A 159 -2.26 4.52 33.70
CA ALA A 159 -1.38 5.51 33.09
C ALA A 159 -2.19 6.62 32.40
N VAL A 160 -3.23 6.30 31.61
CA VAL A 160 -4.13 7.29 31.00
C VAL A 160 -4.77 8.19 32.06
N ALA A 161 -5.23 7.61 33.17
CA ALA A 161 -5.80 8.36 34.28
C ALA A 161 -4.78 9.35 34.88
N ALA A 162 -3.53 8.92 35.07
CA ALA A 162 -2.45 9.77 35.55
C ALA A 162 -2.11 10.88 34.53
N LEU A 163 -1.92 10.54 33.26
CA LEU A 163 -1.59 11.51 32.20
C LEU A 163 -2.61 12.65 32.11
N ARG A 164 -3.90 12.34 32.30
CA ARG A 164 -5.00 13.31 32.26
C ARG A 164 -5.01 14.30 33.43
N THR A 165 -4.35 14.01 34.55
CA THR A 165 -4.25 14.97 35.66
C THR A 165 -3.31 16.13 35.32
N VAL A 166 -2.33 15.88 34.45
CA VAL A 166 -1.37 16.88 33.96
C VAL A 166 -1.84 17.52 32.67
N GLN A 167 -2.34 16.70 31.74
CA GLN A 167 -2.78 17.14 30.42
C GLN A 167 -4.15 16.52 30.08
N PRO A 168 -5.26 17.23 30.34
CA PRO A 168 -6.61 16.71 30.14
C PRO A 168 -6.95 16.33 28.70
N HIS A 169 -6.37 17.05 27.72
CA HIS A 169 -6.61 16.85 26.29
C HIS A 169 -5.31 16.79 25.48
N GLY A 170 -5.34 16.07 24.37
CA GLY A 170 -4.23 15.97 23.45
C GLY A 170 -3.81 17.31 22.82
N PRO A 171 -2.65 17.35 22.13
CA PRO A 171 -1.91 16.19 21.64
C PRO A 171 -1.02 15.53 22.70
N TYR A 172 -1.16 14.21 22.89
CA TYR A 172 -0.27 13.43 23.76
C TYR A 172 1.00 13.02 23.01
N ARG A 173 2.17 13.23 23.63
CA ARG A 173 3.48 12.80 23.15
C ARG A 173 4.03 11.73 24.08
N LEU A 174 4.27 10.53 23.55
CA LEU A 174 4.55 9.34 24.34
C LEU A 174 5.88 8.72 23.89
N VAL A 175 6.78 8.50 24.85
CA VAL A 175 8.09 7.87 24.62
C VAL A 175 8.26 6.72 25.60
N GLY A 176 8.43 5.50 25.10
CA GLY A 176 8.56 4.33 25.95
C GLY A 176 9.82 3.53 25.67
N TYR A 177 10.47 3.06 26.72
CA TYR A 177 11.66 2.22 26.65
C TYR A 177 11.33 0.76 26.99
N SER A 178 11.77 -0.17 26.14
CA SER A 178 11.64 -1.62 26.37
C SER A 178 10.19 -2.01 26.66
N PHE A 179 9.90 -2.54 27.86
CA PHE A 179 8.53 -2.81 28.32
C PHE A 179 7.63 -1.57 28.29
N GLY A 180 8.13 -0.40 28.68
CA GLY A 180 7.38 0.85 28.65
C GLY A 180 6.97 1.28 27.25
N ALA A 181 7.65 0.82 26.20
CA ALA A 181 7.21 1.02 24.83
C ALA A 181 5.89 0.27 24.54
N LEU A 182 5.69 -0.92 25.12
CA LEU A 182 4.43 -1.66 25.01
C LEU A 182 3.30 -0.92 25.74
N VAL A 183 3.59 -0.41 26.93
CA VAL A 183 2.66 0.41 27.72
C VAL A 183 2.28 1.68 26.94
N ALA A 184 3.27 2.39 26.38
CA ALA A 184 3.05 3.60 25.59
C ALA A 184 2.15 3.35 24.36
N VAL A 185 2.33 2.22 23.65
CA VAL A 185 1.47 1.84 22.52
C VAL A 185 0.03 1.58 22.98
N GLU A 186 -0.15 0.88 24.10
CA GLU A 186 -1.47 0.58 24.63
C GLU A 186 -2.18 1.84 25.16
N VAL A 187 -1.45 2.72 25.86
CA VAL A 187 -1.93 4.07 26.25
C VAL A 187 -2.34 4.88 25.02
N ALA A 188 -1.50 4.91 23.98
CA ALA A 188 -1.81 5.60 22.73
C ALA A 188 -3.08 5.05 22.07
N ARG A 189 -3.30 3.74 22.13
CA ARG A 189 -4.48 3.07 21.59
C ARG A 189 -5.74 3.47 22.36
N GLN A 190 -5.69 3.43 23.68
CA GLN A 190 -6.82 3.82 24.55
C GLN A 190 -7.17 5.30 24.38
N LEU A 191 -6.18 6.20 24.35
CA LEU A 191 -6.39 7.63 24.11
C LEU A 191 -7.02 7.90 22.74
N LYS A 192 -6.50 7.27 21.67
CA LYS A 192 -7.08 7.41 20.32
C LYS A 192 -8.50 6.89 20.25
N HIS A 193 -8.80 5.78 20.93
CA HIS A 193 -10.16 5.25 21.00
C HIS A 193 -11.11 6.21 21.73
N ALA A 194 -10.60 6.95 22.71
CA ALA A 194 -11.32 8.02 23.40
C ALA A 194 -11.39 9.35 22.60
N GLY A 195 -10.97 9.38 21.33
CA GLY A 195 -11.04 10.56 20.47
C GLY A 195 -9.90 11.58 20.64
N GLU A 196 -8.90 11.27 21.48
CA GLU A 196 -7.79 12.19 21.74
C GLU A 196 -6.77 12.22 20.61
N LYS A 197 -6.15 13.38 20.41
CA LYS A 197 -5.01 13.53 19.49
C LYS A 197 -3.75 12.93 20.15
N VAL A 198 -3.06 12.04 19.44
CA VAL A 198 -1.83 11.40 19.93
C VAL A 198 -0.79 11.44 18.82
N ALA A 199 0.36 12.05 19.10
CA ALA A 199 1.52 12.03 18.21
C ALA A 199 2.04 10.59 18.05
N PRO A 200 2.74 10.25 16.95
CA PRO A 200 3.32 8.91 16.77
C PRO A 200 4.16 8.50 17.99
N PRO A 201 3.79 7.43 18.72
CA PRO A 201 4.58 6.96 19.86
C PRO A 201 6.01 6.61 19.46
N ILE A 202 6.97 7.05 20.28
CA ILE A 202 8.38 6.73 20.12
C ILE A 202 8.71 5.52 20.99
N LEU A 203 9.16 4.45 20.35
CA LEU A 203 9.46 3.16 20.94
C LEU A 203 10.98 2.97 20.95
N ILE A 204 11.58 2.93 22.12
CA ILE A 204 13.01 2.69 22.29
C ILE A 204 13.18 1.19 22.56
N ASP A 205 13.68 0.48 21.56
CA ASP A 205 14.03 -0.94 21.56
C ASP A 205 12.96 -1.87 22.14
N ALA A 206 11.78 -1.84 21.52
CA ALA A 206 10.57 -2.50 22.00
C ALA A 206 10.44 -3.96 21.56
N TYR A 207 10.35 -4.90 22.51
CA TYR A 207 10.10 -6.32 22.25
C TYR A 207 8.85 -6.79 22.99
N TYR A 208 8.07 -7.66 22.33
CA TYR A 208 6.97 -8.40 22.94
C TYR A 208 7.24 -9.91 22.87
N ASP A 209 6.41 -10.73 23.52
CA ASP A 209 6.66 -12.16 23.66
C ASP A 209 6.84 -12.88 22.31
N GLN A 210 7.83 -13.79 22.25
CA GLN A 210 8.19 -14.54 21.06
C GLN A 210 7.07 -15.42 20.48
N ARG A 211 6.05 -15.76 21.29
CA ARG A 211 4.85 -16.47 20.84
C ARG A 211 4.07 -15.69 19.79
N PHE A 212 4.06 -14.36 19.90
CA PHE A 212 3.32 -13.48 19.00
C PHE A 212 4.17 -12.95 17.82
N TRP A 213 5.42 -13.41 17.69
CA TRP A 213 6.31 -12.98 16.62
C TRP A 213 5.86 -13.52 15.25
N PRO A 214 5.95 -12.70 14.18
CA PRO A 214 5.74 -13.16 12.82
C PRO A 214 6.60 -14.40 12.50
N GLY A 215 6.03 -15.41 11.84
CA GLY A 215 6.71 -16.71 11.64
C GLY A 215 8.09 -16.61 10.99
N LYS A 216 8.27 -15.69 10.03
CA LYS A 216 9.57 -15.43 9.41
C LYS A 216 10.57 -14.81 10.40
N ALA A 217 10.16 -13.79 11.14
CA ALA A 217 11.01 -13.11 12.12
C ALA A 217 11.49 -14.08 13.21
N TRP A 218 10.59 -14.95 13.68
CA TRP A 218 10.91 -16.00 14.63
C TRP A 218 11.92 -17.01 14.09
N TRP A 219 11.72 -17.52 12.86
CA TRP A 219 12.63 -18.48 12.24
C TRP A 219 14.04 -17.89 12.06
N PHE A 220 14.14 -16.69 11.47
CA PHE A 220 15.42 -16.02 11.32
C PHE A 220 16.08 -15.71 12.67
N GLY A 221 15.28 -15.37 13.68
CA GLY A 221 15.79 -15.16 15.03
C GLY A 221 16.39 -16.42 15.65
N GLN A 222 15.77 -17.59 15.45
CA GLN A 222 16.38 -18.86 15.89
C GLN A 222 17.69 -19.12 15.15
N VAL A 223 17.73 -18.96 13.83
CA VAL A 223 18.96 -19.16 13.02
C VAL A 223 20.11 -18.25 13.50
N ARG A 224 19.84 -16.95 13.73
CA ARG A 224 20.87 -16.00 14.21
C ARG A 224 21.41 -16.39 15.57
N ARG A 225 20.53 -16.75 16.51
CA ARG A 225 20.91 -17.23 17.84
C ARG A 225 21.75 -18.50 17.74
N THR A 226 21.33 -19.49 16.94
CA THR A 226 22.08 -20.74 16.74
C THR A 226 23.44 -20.48 16.11
N LYS A 227 23.56 -19.56 15.14
CA LYS A 227 24.85 -19.21 14.53
C LYS A 227 25.82 -18.56 15.54
N ALA A 228 25.38 -17.56 16.29
CA ALA A 228 26.20 -16.92 17.32
C ALA A 228 26.66 -17.94 18.39
N GLN A 229 25.76 -18.87 18.71
CA GLN A 229 26.00 -19.98 19.63
C GLN A 229 27.00 -21.02 19.11
N LEU A 230 26.96 -21.38 17.83
CA LEU A 230 27.90 -22.31 17.21
C LEU A 230 29.31 -21.72 17.13
N VAL A 231 29.44 -20.42 16.87
CA VAL A 231 30.73 -19.72 16.93
C VAL A 231 31.35 -19.85 18.32
N GLN A 232 30.58 -19.73 19.40
CA GLN A 232 31.08 -19.93 20.77
C GLN A 232 31.46 -21.38 21.09
N ILE A 233 30.85 -22.36 20.44
CA ILE A 233 31.13 -23.80 20.63
C ILE A 233 32.38 -24.22 19.87
N GLY A 234 32.66 -23.61 18.70
CA GLY A 234 33.84 -23.91 17.88
C GLY A 234 35.18 -23.75 18.61
N TRP A 235 35.20 -22.99 19.72
CA TRP A 235 36.37 -22.78 20.57
C TRP A 235 36.44 -23.68 21.81
N ARG A 236 35.52 -24.66 21.94
CA ARG A 236 35.43 -25.56 23.11
C ARG A 236 35.93 -26.97 22.79
N LEU A 237 36.49 -27.64 23.79
CA LEU A 237 36.86 -29.05 23.72
C LEU A 237 35.62 -29.96 23.50
N PRO A 238 35.79 -31.17 22.92
CA PRO A 238 34.67 -32.00 22.42
C PRO A 238 33.61 -32.38 23.46
N GLY A 239 34.00 -32.69 24.70
CA GLY A 239 33.08 -33.08 25.78
C GLY A 239 32.14 -31.95 26.25
N PRO A 240 32.69 -30.79 26.66
CA PRO A 240 31.90 -29.59 26.99
C PRO A 240 31.03 -29.09 25.82
N ALA A 241 31.51 -29.22 24.57
CA ALA A 241 30.75 -28.88 23.37
C ALA A 241 29.50 -29.76 23.21
N PHE A 242 29.60 -31.07 23.46
CA PHE A 242 28.45 -32.00 23.37
C PHE A 242 27.38 -31.74 24.45
N ARG A 243 27.80 -31.46 25.69
CA ARG A 243 26.88 -31.06 26.78
C ARG A 243 26.17 -29.74 26.49
N GLU A 244 26.88 -28.76 25.95
CA GLU A 244 26.29 -27.48 25.54
C GLU A 244 25.30 -27.66 24.38
N LEU A 245 25.63 -28.51 23.40
CA LEU A 245 24.77 -28.80 22.25
C LEU A 245 23.46 -29.45 22.67
N THR A 246 23.52 -30.44 23.56
CA THR A 246 22.33 -31.15 24.09
C THR A 246 21.44 -30.24 24.95
N PHE A 247 22.03 -29.43 25.83
CA PHE A 247 21.31 -28.41 26.60
C PHE A 247 20.58 -27.40 25.67
N ARG A 248 21.24 -26.98 24.59
CA ARG A 248 20.66 -26.03 23.63
C ARG A 248 19.59 -26.65 22.75
N ALA A 249 19.75 -27.91 22.33
CA ALA A 249 18.70 -28.67 21.63
C ALA A 249 17.41 -28.75 22.46
N ARG A 250 17.55 -29.01 23.77
CA ARG A 250 16.42 -29.00 24.73
C ARG A 250 15.75 -27.62 24.80
N ARG A 251 16.52 -26.53 24.85
CA ARG A 251 15.98 -25.15 24.82
C ARG A 251 15.27 -24.81 23.51
N LEU A 252 15.77 -25.26 22.36
CA LEU A 252 15.10 -25.09 21.07
C LEU A 252 13.78 -25.87 21.03
N ALA A 253 13.76 -27.11 21.53
CA ALA A 253 12.55 -27.92 21.65
C ALA A 253 11.50 -27.24 22.56
N GLN A 254 11.90 -26.69 23.71
CA GLN A 254 11.02 -25.91 24.59
C GLN A 254 10.45 -24.66 23.90
N ARG A 255 11.22 -23.99 23.03
CA ARG A 255 10.75 -22.83 22.26
C ARG A 255 9.76 -23.21 21.15
N LEU A 256 10.00 -24.34 20.48
CA LEU A 256 9.06 -24.89 19.51
C LEU A 256 7.75 -25.30 20.19
N GLN A 257 7.86 -25.95 21.34
CA GLN A 257 6.70 -26.37 22.13
C GLN A 257 5.91 -25.16 22.67
N SER A 258 6.57 -24.12 23.17
CA SER A 258 5.90 -22.88 23.65
C SER A 258 5.29 -22.05 22.53
N ARG A 259 5.80 -22.11 21.29
CA ARG A 259 5.18 -21.47 20.12
C ARG A 259 3.89 -22.16 19.67
N TRP A 260 3.78 -23.47 19.86
CA TRP A 260 2.64 -24.28 19.42
C TRP A 260 1.65 -24.64 20.52
N ARG A 261 1.94 -24.29 21.79
CA ARG A 261 0.93 -24.30 22.85
C ARG A 261 0.01 -23.09 22.65
N SER A 262 -1.24 -23.37 22.30
CA SER A 262 -2.31 -22.37 22.10
C SER A 262 -2.74 -21.68 23.40
N SER A 263 -2.37 -22.23 24.55
CA SER A 263 -2.75 -21.73 25.87
C SER A 263 -1.61 -20.93 26.48
N ALA A 264 -1.95 -19.82 27.16
CA ALA A 264 -1.05 -19.19 28.13
C ALA A 264 -0.51 -20.27 29.08
N PRO A 265 0.73 -20.14 29.59
CA PRO A 265 1.20 -21.06 30.63
C PRO A 265 0.16 -21.12 31.76
N PRO A 266 -0.08 -22.29 32.36
CA PRO A 266 -0.95 -22.39 33.53
C PRO A 266 -0.51 -21.39 34.58
N VAL A 267 -1.47 -20.84 35.33
CA VAL A 267 -1.34 -19.77 36.33
C VAL A 267 -0.43 -20.18 37.52
N ASP A 268 0.23 -21.33 37.45
CA ASP A 268 1.28 -21.80 38.35
C ASP A 268 2.66 -21.14 38.09
N GLU A 269 2.71 -19.95 37.47
CA GLU A 269 3.92 -19.12 37.60
C GLU A 269 3.96 -18.62 39.05
N PRO A 270 5.12 -18.71 39.74
CA PRO A 270 5.24 -18.25 41.11
C PRO A 270 4.72 -16.80 41.22
N THR A 271 3.99 -16.52 42.29
CA THR A 271 3.50 -15.16 42.59
C THR A 271 4.65 -14.17 42.41
N PRO A 272 4.50 -13.13 41.56
CA PRO A 272 5.59 -12.21 41.27
C PRO A 272 6.15 -11.60 42.56
N GLU A 273 7.42 -11.88 42.86
CA GLU A 273 8.08 -11.38 44.08
C GLU A 273 8.58 -9.94 43.89
N THR A 274 8.85 -9.55 42.65
CA THR A 274 9.32 -8.20 42.29
C THR A 274 8.42 -7.51 41.25
N LEU A 275 8.50 -6.18 41.19
CA LEU A 275 7.77 -5.39 40.19
C LEU A 275 8.21 -5.77 38.76
N ALA A 276 9.49 -6.08 38.59
CA ALA A 276 10.04 -6.54 37.32
C ALA A 276 9.44 -7.89 36.90
N ASP A 277 9.21 -8.81 37.84
CA ASP A 277 8.55 -10.09 37.56
C ASP A 277 7.08 -9.89 37.17
N ALA A 278 6.38 -8.98 37.85
CA ALA A 278 4.99 -8.65 37.51
C ALA A 278 4.88 -8.04 36.11
N ASN A 279 5.79 -7.11 35.76
CA ASN A 279 5.87 -6.51 34.43
C ASN A 279 6.28 -7.52 33.36
N MET A 280 7.17 -8.47 33.69
CA MET A 280 7.55 -9.57 32.80
C MET A 280 6.36 -10.51 32.52
N ALA A 281 5.58 -10.86 33.55
CA ALA A 281 4.36 -11.65 33.39
C ALA A 281 3.33 -10.91 32.51
N ALA A 282 3.17 -9.59 32.71
CA ALA A 282 2.33 -8.76 31.86
C ALA A 282 2.80 -8.72 30.40
N LEU A 283 4.12 -8.58 30.15
CA LEU A 283 4.72 -8.65 28.81
C LEU A 283 4.46 -9.99 28.14
N ARG A 284 4.61 -11.09 28.89
CA ARG A 284 4.36 -12.45 28.38
C ARG A 284 2.88 -12.63 28.02
N ALA A 285 1.96 -12.07 28.78
CA ALA A 285 0.53 -12.18 28.50
C ALA A 285 0.06 -11.28 27.34
N TYR A 286 0.82 -10.23 27.01
CA TYR A 286 0.40 -9.22 26.05
C TYR A 286 0.67 -9.62 24.59
N ASP A 287 -0.40 -9.77 23.81
CA ASP A 287 -0.35 -9.76 22.33
C ASP A 287 -0.63 -8.33 21.85
N PRO A 288 0.38 -7.59 21.35
CA PRO A 288 0.17 -6.21 20.93
C PRO A 288 -0.85 -6.14 19.80
N PRO A 289 -2.00 -5.45 19.97
CA PRO A 289 -2.95 -5.27 18.90
C PRO A 289 -2.34 -4.44 17.78
N PHE A 290 -3.00 -4.45 16.63
CA PHE A 290 -2.59 -3.62 15.51
C PHE A 290 -2.77 -2.13 15.84
N TYR A 291 -1.75 -1.31 15.64
CA TYR A 291 -1.80 0.14 15.85
C TYR A 291 -2.10 0.90 14.55
N PRO A 292 -3.24 1.61 14.43
CA PRO A 292 -3.68 2.23 13.17
C PRO A 292 -2.94 3.53 12.81
N GLY A 293 -1.90 3.92 13.56
CA GLY A 293 -1.09 5.13 13.30
C GLY A 293 0.32 4.82 12.81
N ALA A 294 1.16 5.85 12.79
CA ALA A 294 2.61 5.66 12.69
C ALA A 294 3.21 5.36 14.07
N LEU A 295 4.25 4.55 14.09
CA LEU A 295 5.14 4.31 15.23
C LEU A 295 6.55 4.69 14.83
N ILE A 296 7.32 5.20 15.78
CA ILE A 296 8.73 5.55 15.60
C ILE A 296 9.50 4.58 16.46
N LEU A 297 10.41 3.81 15.85
CA LEU A 297 11.16 2.77 16.52
C LEU A 297 12.64 3.09 16.48
N LEU A 298 13.20 3.40 17.64
CA LEU A 298 14.62 3.62 17.87
C LEU A 298 15.22 2.30 18.36
N SER A 299 15.88 1.56 17.47
CA SER A 299 16.36 0.19 17.74
C SER A 299 17.84 0.17 18.13
N ALA A 300 18.21 -0.75 19.01
CA ALA A 300 19.62 -1.05 19.24
C ALA A 300 20.27 -1.63 17.97
N GLY A 301 21.48 -1.18 17.67
CA GLY A 301 22.27 -1.64 16.52
C GLY A 301 22.74 -3.08 16.69
N ASP A 302 22.95 -3.52 17.94
CA ASP A 302 23.20 -4.92 18.26
C ASP A 302 21.93 -5.64 18.76
N PRO A 303 21.30 -6.52 17.93
CA PRO A 303 20.13 -7.27 18.32
C PRO A 303 20.46 -8.58 19.06
N THR A 304 21.71 -8.85 19.46
CA THR A 304 22.15 -10.13 20.02
C THR A 304 21.34 -10.56 21.25
N MET A 305 21.04 -9.62 22.16
CA MET A 305 20.30 -9.90 23.40
C MET A 305 18.97 -10.62 23.16
N PHE A 306 18.19 -10.15 22.17
CA PHE A 306 16.90 -10.74 21.83
C PHE A 306 16.95 -11.58 20.56
N GLY A 307 18.06 -11.62 19.82
CA GLY A 307 18.24 -12.41 18.61
C GLY A 307 17.34 -12.03 17.43
N CYS A 308 16.61 -10.92 17.49
CA CYS A 308 15.76 -10.41 16.43
C CYS A 308 15.84 -8.89 16.42
N ARG A 309 15.65 -8.25 15.26
CA ARG A 309 15.54 -6.79 15.21
C ARG A 309 14.10 -6.40 15.58
N PRO A 310 13.86 -5.40 16.44
CA PRO A 310 12.51 -4.99 16.80
C PRO A 310 11.69 -4.60 15.56
N ALA A 311 12.32 -4.02 14.55
CA ALA A 311 11.69 -3.65 13.29
C ALA A 311 11.03 -4.85 12.56
N ASP A 312 11.55 -6.06 12.71
CA ASP A 312 10.97 -7.26 12.09
C ASP A 312 9.68 -7.70 12.80
N LEU A 313 9.48 -7.25 14.05
CA LEU A 313 8.29 -7.51 14.85
C LEU A 313 7.21 -6.45 14.56
N TRP A 314 7.58 -5.17 14.67
CA TRP A 314 6.63 -4.05 14.62
C TRP A 314 6.13 -3.69 13.21
N ARG A 315 6.83 -4.08 12.13
CA ARG A 315 6.34 -3.85 10.76
C ARG A 315 4.99 -4.49 10.49
N ALA A 316 4.66 -5.59 11.19
CA ALA A 316 3.37 -6.26 11.07
C ALA A 316 2.27 -5.62 11.93
N ARG A 317 2.62 -4.74 12.88
CA ARG A 317 1.74 -4.20 13.93
C ARG A 317 1.41 -2.71 13.76
N SER A 318 1.84 -2.06 12.68
CA SER A 318 1.54 -0.64 12.41
C SER A 318 1.44 -0.34 10.91
N TYR A 319 0.69 0.70 10.51
CA TYR A 319 0.62 1.18 9.11
C TYR A 319 1.82 2.03 8.70
N GLY A 320 2.51 2.62 9.67
CA GLY A 320 3.75 3.34 9.45
C GLY A 320 4.74 2.96 10.53
N LEU A 321 5.92 2.49 10.13
CA LEU A 321 7.02 2.28 11.07
C LEU A 321 8.23 3.05 10.55
N VAL A 322 8.61 4.09 11.26
CA VAL A 322 9.89 4.76 11.08
C VAL A 322 10.89 4.01 11.93
N VAL A 323 12.02 3.61 11.36
CA VAL A 323 13.06 2.85 12.09
C VAL A 323 14.35 3.63 12.01
N GLU A 324 14.93 3.92 13.17
CA GLU A 324 16.28 4.47 13.29
C GLU A 324 17.11 3.57 14.20
N GLU A 325 18.33 3.25 13.78
CA GLU A 325 19.24 2.42 14.57
C GLU A 325 20.21 3.30 15.36
N VAL A 326 20.47 2.92 16.62
CA VAL A 326 21.42 3.57 17.53
C VAL A 326 22.48 2.55 17.92
N ALA A 327 23.75 2.95 17.87
CA ALA A 327 24.85 2.06 18.25
C ALA A 327 24.76 1.65 19.73
N GLY A 328 25.15 0.40 20.02
CA GLY A 328 25.05 -0.22 21.34
C GLY A 328 24.05 -1.37 21.38
N ASP A 329 23.99 -2.04 22.52
CA ASP A 329 22.98 -3.04 22.85
C ASP A 329 21.74 -2.42 23.52
N HIS A 330 20.78 -3.26 23.91
CA HIS A 330 19.52 -2.84 24.55
C HIS A 330 19.71 -1.95 25.79
N LEU A 331 20.69 -2.28 26.64
CA LEU A 331 20.95 -1.59 27.90
C LEU A 331 21.79 -0.34 27.67
N ASP A 332 22.71 -0.38 26.70
CA ASP A 332 23.54 0.77 26.33
C ASP A 332 22.71 1.98 25.93
N LEU A 333 21.56 1.78 25.27
CA LEU A 333 20.68 2.87 24.81
C LEU A 333 20.31 3.89 25.89
N VAL A 334 20.18 3.44 27.14
CA VAL A 334 19.80 4.28 28.28
C VAL A 334 20.90 4.40 29.34
N ARG A 335 22.06 3.75 29.14
CA ARG A 335 23.19 3.76 30.08
C ARG A 335 24.43 4.46 29.53
N ALA A 336 24.78 4.20 28.27
CA ALA A 336 25.98 4.74 27.64
C ALA A 336 25.74 6.18 27.16
N THR A 337 26.62 7.09 27.56
CA THR A 337 26.47 8.52 27.27
C THR A 337 26.32 8.82 25.77
N THR A 338 27.12 8.18 24.93
CA THR A 338 27.08 8.34 23.47
C THR A 338 25.76 7.86 22.85
N SER A 339 25.22 6.74 23.32
CA SER A 339 23.93 6.22 22.88
C SER A 339 22.78 7.12 23.33
N ILE A 340 22.81 7.64 24.56
CA ILE A 340 21.79 8.56 25.09
C ILE A 340 21.79 9.88 24.32
N GLU A 341 22.96 10.46 24.00
CA GLU A 341 23.06 11.69 23.20
C GLU A 341 22.46 11.50 21.80
N ARG A 342 22.79 10.37 21.15
CA ARG A 342 22.20 10.04 19.86
C ARG A 342 20.69 9.85 19.98
N LEU A 343 20.23 9.15 21.01
CA LEU A 343 18.82 8.90 21.27
C LEU A 343 18.05 10.20 21.49
N ALA A 344 18.61 11.14 22.26
CA ALA A 344 18.02 12.44 22.52
C ALA A 344 17.79 13.24 21.22
N GLY A 345 18.81 13.36 20.37
CA GLY A 345 18.67 14.06 19.09
C GLY A 345 17.63 13.41 18.14
N LEU A 346 17.49 12.08 18.19
CA LEU A 346 16.44 11.38 17.45
C LEU A 346 15.05 11.61 18.03
N VAL A 347 14.92 11.60 19.35
CA VAL A 347 13.65 11.92 20.02
C VAL A 347 13.24 13.36 19.68
N ASP A 348 14.13 14.35 19.80
CA ASP A 348 13.84 15.74 19.44
C ASP A 348 13.43 15.91 17.98
N LYS A 349 14.15 15.27 17.05
CA LYS A 349 13.80 15.24 15.62
C LYS A 349 12.36 14.80 15.39
N HIS A 350 11.90 13.82 16.14
CA HIS A 350 10.56 13.23 16.01
C HIS A 350 9.49 13.94 16.84
N LEU A 351 9.88 14.73 17.85
CA LEU A 351 8.97 15.59 18.63
C LEU A 351 8.79 16.99 18.04
N GLY A 352 9.71 17.47 17.20
CA GLY A 352 9.72 18.82 16.63
C GLY A 352 8.56 19.13 15.66
N PRO A 353 8.37 20.42 15.28
CA PRO A 353 7.25 20.88 14.46
C PRO A 353 7.14 20.17 13.09
N GLU A 354 8.26 19.76 12.48
CA GLU A 354 8.26 18.96 11.25
C GLU A 354 7.68 17.54 11.43
N GLY A 355 7.69 17.01 12.67
CA GLY A 355 7.10 15.71 13.03
C GLY A 355 5.59 15.74 13.26
N THR A 356 4.97 16.94 13.31
CA THR A 356 3.54 17.11 13.60
C THR A 356 2.69 17.46 12.37
N ALA A 357 3.29 17.89 11.26
CA ALA A 357 2.57 18.01 9.99
C ALA A 357 2.30 16.61 9.42
N HIS A 358 1.08 16.10 9.58
CA HIS A 358 0.66 14.82 9.02
C HIS A 358 0.95 14.80 7.51
N ARG A 359 2.04 14.15 7.09
CA ARG A 359 2.34 13.97 5.67
C ARG A 359 1.21 13.13 5.08
N PRO A 360 0.47 13.64 4.07
CA PRO A 360 -0.64 12.90 3.49
C PRO A 360 -0.14 11.59 2.88
N LEU A 361 -0.94 10.54 3.02
CA LEU A 361 -0.66 9.21 2.51
C LEU A 361 -1.32 9.02 1.14
N ALA A 362 -0.50 8.82 0.11
CA ALA A 362 -0.95 8.40 -1.21
C ALA A 362 -0.85 6.87 -1.36
N LEU A 363 -1.96 6.22 -1.72
CA LEU A 363 -2.01 4.83 -2.13
C LEU A 363 -1.98 4.74 -3.66
N VAL A 364 -0.86 4.27 -4.21
CA VAL A 364 -0.68 4.04 -5.65
C VAL A 364 -1.15 2.64 -6.02
N VAL A 365 -2.04 2.53 -7.01
CA VAL A 365 -2.65 1.26 -7.43
C VAL A 365 -2.33 0.97 -8.88
N THR A 366 -1.75 -0.21 -9.14
CA THR A 366 -1.54 -0.71 -10.50
C THR A 366 -1.82 -2.21 -10.60
N THR A 367 -2.33 -2.66 -11.75
CA THR A 367 -2.74 -4.05 -11.98
C THR A 367 -1.77 -4.85 -12.87
N PHE A 368 -0.87 -4.19 -13.60
CA PHE A 368 0.11 -4.86 -14.46
C PHE A 368 1.51 -4.26 -14.32
N ARG A 369 2.51 -4.84 -15.00
CA ARG A 369 3.90 -4.36 -14.92
C ARG A 369 4.11 -3.18 -15.84
N TRP A 370 4.02 -1.97 -15.29
CA TRP A 370 4.28 -0.74 -16.01
C TRP A 370 5.41 0.05 -15.33
N PRO A 371 6.63 0.10 -15.92
CA PRO A 371 7.78 0.72 -15.28
C PRO A 371 7.56 2.20 -14.89
N MET A 372 6.82 2.96 -15.70
CA MET A 372 6.59 4.41 -15.47
C MET A 372 5.88 4.72 -14.15
N THR A 373 5.18 3.76 -13.53
CA THR A 373 4.53 3.97 -12.23
C THR A 373 5.56 4.15 -11.11
N VAL A 374 6.80 3.69 -11.31
CA VAL A 374 7.92 3.96 -10.40
C VAL A 374 8.18 5.46 -10.31
N GLY A 375 8.26 6.17 -11.45
CA GLY A 375 8.42 7.62 -11.46
C GLY A 375 7.24 8.37 -10.83
N VAL A 376 6.01 7.87 -10.92
CA VAL A 376 4.86 8.46 -10.20
C VAL A 376 5.03 8.33 -8.68
N VAL A 377 5.43 7.15 -8.20
CA VAL A 377 5.74 6.93 -6.77
C VAL A 377 6.88 7.85 -6.31
N ALA A 378 7.94 7.96 -7.12
CA ALA A 378 9.08 8.82 -6.80
C ALA A 378 8.68 10.30 -6.75
N ALA A 379 7.84 10.75 -7.69
CA ALA A 379 7.32 12.12 -7.70
C ALA A 379 6.47 12.41 -6.46
N LEU A 380 5.52 11.51 -6.10
CA LEU A 380 4.70 11.64 -4.88
C LEU A 380 5.58 11.73 -3.62
N ALA A 381 6.59 10.85 -3.51
CA ALA A 381 7.51 10.86 -2.37
C ALA A 381 8.34 12.16 -2.30
N ARG A 382 8.87 12.64 -3.43
CA ARG A 382 9.58 13.94 -3.51
C ARG A 382 8.67 15.11 -3.17
N GLY A 383 7.42 15.06 -3.62
CA GLY A 383 6.38 16.03 -3.28
C GLY A 383 5.88 15.94 -1.84
N GLY A 384 6.51 15.14 -0.97
CA GLY A 384 6.22 15.12 0.46
C GLY A 384 5.04 14.25 0.89
N PHE A 385 4.53 13.37 0.02
CA PHE A 385 3.58 12.33 0.43
C PHE A 385 4.29 11.15 1.10
N ARG A 386 3.63 10.54 2.08
CA ARG A 386 3.89 9.12 2.40
C ARG A 386 3.30 8.30 1.27
N VAL A 387 4.01 7.27 0.78
CA VAL A 387 3.53 6.48 -0.35
C VAL A 387 3.43 5.01 0.04
N VAL A 388 2.29 4.41 -0.27
CA VAL A 388 2.05 2.95 -0.22
C VAL A 388 1.65 2.50 -1.62
N ALA A 389 2.07 1.30 -2.03
CA ALA A 389 1.73 0.76 -3.34
C ALA A 389 0.96 -0.56 -3.25
N LEU A 390 -0.06 -0.74 -4.08
CA LEU A 390 -0.70 -2.03 -4.38
C LEU A 390 -0.38 -2.42 -5.82
N CYS A 391 0.47 -3.44 -6.00
CA CYS A 391 1.00 -3.78 -7.33
C CYS A 391 1.29 -5.28 -7.51
N PRO A 392 1.47 -5.77 -8.76
CA PRO A 392 1.78 -7.18 -9.02
C PRO A 392 3.06 -7.67 -8.34
N ARG A 393 3.13 -8.98 -8.06
CA ARG A 393 4.25 -9.59 -7.29
C ARG A 393 5.65 -9.27 -7.85
N ARG A 394 5.79 -9.16 -9.17
CA ARG A 394 7.07 -8.91 -9.88
C ARG A 394 7.20 -7.47 -10.39
N HIS A 395 6.44 -6.53 -9.83
CA HIS A 395 6.51 -5.12 -10.23
C HIS A 395 7.83 -4.46 -9.74
N PRO A 396 8.53 -3.65 -10.57
CA PRO A 396 9.75 -2.94 -10.17
C PRO A 396 9.62 -2.10 -8.90
N MET A 397 8.48 -1.42 -8.71
CA MET A 397 8.16 -0.66 -7.48
C MET A 397 8.42 -1.44 -6.18
N ARG A 398 8.25 -2.77 -6.16
CA ARG A 398 8.47 -3.58 -4.94
C ARG A 398 9.94 -3.68 -4.51
N ARG A 399 10.86 -3.21 -5.35
CA ARG A 399 12.30 -3.15 -5.06
C ARG A 399 12.74 -1.78 -4.56
N GLN A 400 11.84 -0.79 -4.51
CA GLN A 400 12.14 0.54 -4.02
C GLN A 400 12.38 0.51 -2.50
N PRO A 401 13.57 0.88 -2.01
CA PRO A 401 13.87 0.93 -0.59
C PRO A 401 12.88 1.84 0.15
N GLY A 402 12.39 1.41 1.31
CA GLY A 402 11.47 2.20 2.14
C GLY A 402 10.02 2.27 1.64
N LEU A 403 9.69 1.78 0.43
CA LEU A 403 8.32 1.76 -0.06
C LEU A 403 7.53 0.57 0.51
N ALA A 404 6.50 0.85 1.29
CA ALA A 404 5.52 -0.15 1.71
C ALA A 404 4.70 -0.62 0.49
N SER A 405 4.94 -1.85 0.03
CA SER A 405 4.26 -2.43 -1.14
C SER A 405 3.50 -3.71 -0.82
N TYR A 406 2.23 -3.73 -1.22
CA TYR A 406 1.30 -4.84 -1.07
C TYR A 406 1.09 -5.55 -2.40
N ARG A 407 0.83 -6.86 -2.33
CA ARG A 407 0.62 -7.68 -3.53
C ARG A 407 -0.81 -7.52 -4.02
N MET A 408 -0.96 -7.09 -5.27
CA MET A 408 -2.22 -7.20 -6.02
C MET A 408 -2.53 -8.69 -6.26
N PRO A 409 -3.59 -9.27 -5.68
CA PRO A 409 -3.97 -10.65 -5.94
C PRO A 409 -4.73 -10.74 -7.25
N TRP A 410 -4.69 -11.93 -7.85
CA TRP A 410 -5.46 -12.22 -9.05
C TRP A 410 -6.95 -12.43 -8.74
N GLN A 411 -7.23 -13.17 -7.66
CA GLN A 411 -8.58 -13.40 -7.14
C GLN A 411 -8.96 -12.26 -6.20
N HIS A 412 -10.20 -11.77 -6.33
CA HIS A 412 -10.79 -10.73 -5.47
C HIS A 412 -9.92 -9.48 -5.26
N PRO A 413 -9.43 -8.82 -6.33
CA PRO A 413 -8.62 -7.59 -6.20
C PRO A 413 -9.37 -6.45 -5.51
N GLU A 414 -10.69 -6.34 -5.70
CA GLU A 414 -11.53 -5.34 -5.04
C GLU A 414 -11.54 -5.54 -3.53
N ARG A 415 -11.68 -6.78 -3.06
CA ARG A 415 -11.58 -7.12 -1.63
C ARG A 415 -10.22 -6.74 -1.07
N ALA A 416 -9.15 -7.04 -1.80
CA ALA A 416 -7.80 -6.69 -1.36
C ALA A 416 -7.56 -5.18 -1.30
N LEU A 417 -8.09 -4.42 -2.28
CA LEU A 417 -8.02 -2.96 -2.28
C LEU A 417 -8.86 -2.37 -1.13
N ARG A 418 -10.10 -2.84 -0.90
CA ARG A 418 -10.92 -2.42 0.25
C ARG A 418 -10.25 -2.71 1.58
N THR A 419 -9.76 -3.93 1.76
CA THR A 419 -9.00 -4.31 2.96
C THR A 419 -7.79 -3.41 3.11
N LEU A 420 -7.05 -3.11 2.03
CA LEU A 420 -5.89 -2.24 2.12
C LEU A 420 -6.26 -0.78 2.43
N ILE A 421 -7.35 -0.25 1.88
CA ILE A 421 -7.81 1.11 2.16
C ILE A 421 -8.29 1.23 3.61
N ALA A 422 -9.16 0.33 4.07
CA ALA A 422 -9.57 0.26 5.47
C ALA A 422 -8.38 0.06 6.42
N ARG A 423 -7.35 -0.63 5.90
CA ARG A 423 -6.07 -0.80 6.55
C ARG A 423 -5.34 0.55 6.59
N VAL A 424 -4.72 1.01 5.52
CA VAL A 424 -3.80 2.15 5.57
C VAL A 424 -4.45 3.53 5.68
N ASN A 425 -5.77 3.64 5.47
CA ASN A 425 -6.56 4.87 5.47
C ASN A 425 -5.89 6.02 4.67
N PRO A 426 -5.74 5.85 3.33
CA PRO A 426 -5.03 6.83 2.51
C PRO A 426 -5.81 8.13 2.33
N ASP A 427 -5.11 9.25 2.33
CA ASP A 427 -5.65 10.58 2.02
C ASP A 427 -5.93 10.74 0.51
N LEU A 428 -5.17 10.01 -0.33
CA LEU A 428 -5.29 10.03 -1.79
C LEU A 428 -5.13 8.62 -2.36
N VAL A 429 -6.01 8.22 -3.28
CA VAL A 429 -5.86 6.97 -4.06
C VAL A 429 -5.52 7.32 -5.51
N VAL A 430 -4.39 6.82 -6.01
CA VAL A 430 -3.87 7.13 -7.34
C VAL A 430 -3.91 5.88 -8.21
N PRO A 431 -4.93 5.70 -9.08
CA PRO A 431 -4.91 4.66 -10.09
C PRO A 431 -3.89 5.00 -11.17
N CYS A 432 -3.10 4.02 -11.60
CA CYS A 432 -2.08 4.20 -12.64
C CYS A 432 -2.41 3.52 -13.98
N ASP A 433 -3.47 2.73 -14.03
CA ASP A 433 -3.93 2.03 -15.23
C ASP A 433 -5.46 1.88 -15.26
N GLU A 434 -6.04 1.64 -16.44
CA GLU A 434 -7.50 1.53 -16.60
C GLU A 434 -8.13 0.45 -15.69
N PRO A 435 -7.59 -0.79 -15.60
CA PRO A 435 -8.15 -1.75 -14.66
C PRO A 435 -8.01 -1.32 -13.19
N ALA A 436 -6.96 -0.58 -12.81
CA ALA A 436 -6.86 0.01 -11.46
C ALA A 436 -7.91 1.09 -11.23
N LEU A 437 -8.19 1.92 -12.23
CA LEU A 437 -9.26 2.92 -12.18
C LEU A 437 -10.62 2.24 -11.99
N ASP A 438 -10.92 1.19 -12.76
CA ASP A 438 -12.13 0.39 -12.60
C ASP A 438 -12.26 -0.21 -11.18
N LEU A 439 -11.14 -0.69 -10.60
CA LEU A 439 -11.14 -1.19 -9.22
C LEU A 439 -11.51 -0.08 -8.22
N VAL A 440 -10.94 1.12 -8.37
CA VAL A 440 -11.23 2.27 -7.49
C VAL A 440 -12.69 2.72 -7.64
N ARG A 441 -13.21 2.77 -8.88
CA ARG A 441 -14.63 3.06 -9.18
C ARG A 441 -15.58 2.09 -8.48
N ASN A 442 -15.31 0.79 -8.56
CA ASN A 442 -16.16 -0.26 -7.97
C ASN A 442 -16.19 -0.25 -6.44
N ILE A 443 -15.31 0.54 -5.81
CA ILE A 443 -15.23 0.66 -4.36
C ILE A 443 -15.42 2.09 -3.85
N ARG A 444 -16.11 2.92 -4.65
CA ARG A 444 -16.36 4.35 -4.37
C ARG A 444 -16.85 4.64 -2.95
N ASP A 445 -17.66 3.76 -2.37
CA ASP A 445 -18.17 3.93 -0.99
C ASP A 445 -17.06 3.87 0.07
N SER A 446 -15.88 3.39 -0.31
CA SER A 446 -14.71 3.25 0.56
C SER A 446 -13.59 4.24 0.22
N CYS A 447 -13.74 5.13 -0.78
CA CYS A 447 -12.71 6.10 -1.15
C CYS A 447 -13.28 7.49 -1.46
N ARG A 448 -12.55 8.54 -1.07
CA ARG A 448 -12.93 9.94 -1.35
C ARG A 448 -12.71 10.34 -2.82
N SER A 449 -11.89 9.59 -3.55
CA SER A 449 -11.53 9.81 -4.97
C SER A 449 -12.44 9.02 -5.91
N ALA A 450 -13.76 9.25 -5.84
CA ALA A 450 -14.73 8.51 -6.64
C ALA A 450 -14.81 9.05 -8.07
N TRP A 451 -14.42 8.22 -9.05
CA TRP A 451 -14.60 8.52 -10.47
C TRP A 451 -15.98 8.02 -10.95
N PRO A 452 -16.70 8.78 -11.78
CA PRO A 452 -17.92 8.28 -12.41
C PRO A 452 -17.57 7.20 -13.45
N ASP A 453 -18.46 6.22 -13.61
CA ASP A 453 -18.35 5.16 -14.62
C ASP A 453 -18.92 5.68 -15.95
N LEU A 454 -18.11 6.47 -16.65
CA LEU A 454 -18.47 7.10 -17.92
C LEU A 454 -17.70 6.44 -19.06
N SER A 455 -18.40 6.13 -20.13
CA SER A 455 -17.83 5.68 -21.39
C SER A 455 -17.11 6.81 -22.14
N ARG A 456 -16.35 6.44 -23.16
CA ARG A 456 -15.63 7.41 -24.01
C ARG A 456 -16.56 8.40 -24.71
N SER A 457 -17.73 7.95 -25.17
CA SER A 457 -18.71 8.83 -25.81
C SER A 457 -19.35 9.79 -24.82
N GLU A 458 -19.73 9.31 -23.62
CA GLU A 458 -20.31 10.18 -22.58
C GLU A 458 -19.32 11.25 -22.10
N MET A 459 -18.02 10.93 -22.02
CA MET A 459 -16.98 11.93 -21.75
C MET A 459 -16.92 13.04 -22.81
N ILE A 460 -17.04 12.67 -24.08
CA ILE A 460 -17.01 13.63 -25.19
C ILE A 460 -18.29 14.47 -25.20
N GLU A 461 -19.45 13.88 -24.91
CA GLU A 461 -20.71 14.61 -24.75
C GLU A 461 -20.64 15.65 -23.62
N ILE A 462 -20.05 15.30 -22.47
CA ILE A 462 -19.81 16.24 -21.37
C ILE A 462 -18.88 17.36 -21.81
N ALA A 463 -17.81 17.06 -22.56
CA ALA A 463 -16.91 18.08 -23.08
C ALA A 463 -17.63 19.04 -24.05
N LEU A 464 -18.43 18.51 -24.99
CA LEU A 464 -19.22 19.30 -25.92
C LEU A 464 -20.25 20.18 -25.18
N ALA A 465 -20.95 19.63 -24.19
CA ALA A 465 -21.91 20.37 -23.36
C ALA A 465 -21.25 21.49 -22.55
N ALA A 466 -19.99 21.31 -22.14
CA ALA A 466 -19.18 22.34 -21.50
C ALA A 466 -18.61 23.39 -22.48
N GLY A 467 -18.94 23.30 -23.77
CA GLY A 467 -18.44 24.19 -24.82
C GLY A 467 -16.97 23.96 -25.16
N VAL A 468 -16.46 22.74 -24.96
CA VAL A 468 -15.12 22.32 -25.38
C VAL A 468 -15.18 21.68 -26.76
N LYS A 469 -14.28 22.07 -27.65
CA LYS A 469 -14.16 21.44 -28.98
C LYS A 469 -13.69 19.99 -28.82
N ALA A 470 -14.47 19.07 -29.35
CA ALA A 470 -14.16 17.65 -29.37
C ALA A 470 -14.78 17.01 -30.63
N PRO A 471 -14.15 16.00 -31.25
CA PRO A 471 -14.72 15.34 -32.41
C PRO A 471 -15.94 14.49 -32.01
N PRO A 472 -17.03 14.51 -32.81
CA PRO A 472 -18.19 13.66 -32.59
C PRO A 472 -17.78 12.21 -32.35
N THR A 473 -18.29 11.63 -31.27
CA THR A 473 -17.92 10.28 -30.82
C THR A 473 -19.17 9.49 -30.44
N GLN A 474 -19.35 8.31 -31.01
CA GLN A 474 -20.52 7.47 -30.77
C GLN A 474 -20.12 6.01 -30.59
N ARG A 475 -20.83 5.29 -29.73
CA ARG A 475 -20.71 3.84 -29.62
C ARG A 475 -21.36 3.16 -30.84
N ILE A 476 -20.67 2.16 -31.40
CA ILE A 476 -21.13 1.39 -32.56
C ILE A 476 -21.35 -0.07 -32.14
N GLY A 477 -22.61 -0.46 -32.03
CA GLY A 477 -23.08 -1.79 -31.66
C GLY A 477 -23.15 -2.78 -32.83
N ASP A 478 -23.37 -2.28 -34.05
CA ASP A 478 -23.51 -3.11 -35.25
C ASP A 478 -22.98 -2.41 -36.53
N PRO A 479 -22.85 -3.15 -37.65
CA PRO A 479 -22.39 -2.57 -38.91
C PRO A 479 -23.32 -1.49 -39.51
N ALA A 480 -24.63 -1.55 -39.27
CA ALA A 480 -25.56 -0.58 -39.82
C ALA A 480 -25.41 0.78 -39.12
N GLU A 481 -25.16 0.78 -37.80
CA GLU A 481 -24.76 1.97 -37.05
C GLU A 481 -23.44 2.56 -37.56
N LEU A 482 -22.47 1.71 -37.92
CA LEU A 482 -21.20 2.17 -38.51
C LEU A 482 -21.45 2.90 -39.84
N ASP A 483 -22.28 2.35 -40.71
CA ASP A 483 -22.62 2.98 -41.99
C ASP A 483 -23.39 4.29 -41.80
N LYS A 484 -24.36 4.32 -40.87
CA LYS A 484 -25.07 5.56 -40.49
C LYS A 484 -24.09 6.63 -40.01
N TRP A 485 -23.13 6.26 -39.16
CA TRP A 485 -22.12 7.17 -38.67
C TRP A 485 -21.24 7.72 -39.80
N ILE A 486 -20.76 6.85 -40.70
CA ILE A 486 -19.95 7.26 -41.86
C ILE A 486 -20.74 8.19 -42.80
N ASN A 487 -22.04 7.96 -42.98
CA ASN A 487 -22.88 8.84 -43.78
C ASN A 487 -23.03 10.23 -43.14
N ALA A 488 -23.09 10.31 -41.81
CA ALA A 488 -23.28 11.56 -41.08
C ALA A 488 -21.99 12.39 -40.95
N TYR A 489 -20.85 11.75 -40.68
CA TYR A 489 -19.60 12.43 -40.32
C TYR A 489 -18.45 12.21 -41.30
N GLY A 490 -18.61 11.32 -42.28
CA GLY A 490 -17.61 11.06 -43.32
C GLY A 490 -16.43 10.19 -42.89
N LEU A 491 -15.37 10.22 -43.69
CA LEU A 491 -14.11 9.52 -43.49
C LEU A 491 -12.95 10.54 -43.60
N PRO A 492 -11.81 10.32 -42.95
CA PRO A 492 -11.43 9.14 -42.17
C PRO A 492 -12.11 9.03 -40.80
N ILE A 493 -12.30 7.79 -40.34
CA ILE A 493 -12.92 7.44 -39.05
C ILE A 493 -11.87 6.84 -38.11
N VAL A 494 -11.95 7.19 -36.82
CA VAL A 494 -11.15 6.58 -35.76
C VAL A 494 -12.03 5.61 -34.97
N LEU A 495 -11.67 4.33 -34.98
CA LEU A 495 -12.33 3.28 -34.20
C LEU A 495 -11.51 2.98 -32.94
N LYS A 496 -12.14 3.14 -31.78
CA LYS A 496 -11.51 2.95 -30.45
C LYS A 496 -12.24 1.88 -29.64
N THR A 497 -11.53 0.85 -29.22
CA THR A 497 -12.06 -0.16 -28.29
C THR A 497 -12.06 0.38 -26.86
N ASP A 498 -13.18 0.21 -26.18
CA ASP A 498 -13.32 0.63 -24.79
C ASP A 498 -12.37 -0.16 -23.84
N ARG A 499 -11.95 0.48 -22.75
CA ARG A 499 -10.97 -0.04 -21.76
C ARG A 499 -9.66 -0.58 -22.35
N SER A 500 -9.30 -0.15 -23.56
CA SER A 500 -8.01 -0.46 -24.18
C SER A 500 -6.96 0.60 -23.81
N TRP A 501 -5.67 0.22 -23.82
CA TRP A 501 -4.57 1.13 -23.48
C TRP A 501 -3.34 0.97 -24.40
N GLY A 502 -2.51 2.01 -24.46
CA GLY A 502 -1.24 2.03 -25.19
C GLY A 502 -1.40 1.86 -26.70
N GLY A 503 -2.44 2.47 -27.28
CA GLY A 503 -2.62 2.55 -28.73
C GLY A 503 -3.12 1.30 -29.45
N ARG A 504 -3.24 0.17 -28.75
CA ARG A 504 -3.54 -1.13 -29.38
C ARG A 504 -5.02 -1.41 -29.66
N GLY A 505 -5.92 -0.56 -29.16
CA GLY A 505 -7.35 -0.60 -29.45
C GLY A 505 -7.81 0.56 -30.33
N VAL A 506 -6.88 1.29 -30.97
CA VAL A 506 -7.19 2.44 -31.82
C VAL A 506 -6.79 2.11 -33.26
N ALA A 507 -7.70 2.28 -34.21
CA ALA A 507 -7.44 2.10 -35.62
C ALA A 507 -8.12 3.20 -36.46
N ILE A 508 -7.48 3.61 -37.55
CA ILE A 508 -8.00 4.65 -38.45
C ILE A 508 -8.35 4.01 -39.78
N ALA A 509 -9.59 4.19 -40.25
CA ALA A 509 -10.04 3.76 -41.57
C ALA A 509 -10.26 4.96 -42.49
N ARG A 510 -9.87 4.81 -43.76
CA ARG A 510 -10.03 5.82 -44.81
C ARG A 510 -11.10 5.45 -45.84
N ASP A 511 -11.60 4.23 -45.79
CA ASP A 511 -12.62 3.69 -46.69
C ASP A 511 -13.60 2.80 -45.89
N ARG A 512 -14.81 2.63 -46.44
CA ARG A 512 -15.90 1.90 -45.78
C ARG A 512 -15.57 0.43 -45.55
N ALA A 513 -14.96 -0.23 -46.54
CA ALA A 513 -14.64 -1.65 -46.45
C ALA A 513 -13.63 -1.93 -45.34
N HIS A 514 -12.62 -1.08 -45.23
CA HIS A 514 -11.62 -1.13 -44.19
C HIS A 514 -12.21 -0.77 -42.81
N ALA A 515 -13.10 0.23 -42.72
CA ALA A 515 -13.81 0.55 -41.48
C ALA A 515 -14.60 -0.65 -40.95
N ALA A 516 -15.38 -1.31 -41.80
CA ALA A 516 -16.15 -2.49 -41.44
C ALA A 516 -15.24 -3.68 -41.04
N HIS A 517 -14.11 -3.86 -41.73
CA HIS A 517 -13.12 -4.87 -41.37
C HIS A 517 -12.50 -4.59 -39.97
N LEU A 518 -12.07 -3.36 -39.71
CA LEU A 518 -11.48 -2.96 -38.45
C LEU A 518 -12.48 -3.06 -37.30
N TRP A 519 -13.72 -2.63 -37.49
CA TRP A 519 -14.77 -2.77 -36.48
C TRP A 519 -15.00 -4.23 -36.12
N ARG A 520 -15.08 -5.14 -37.10
CA ARG A 520 -15.17 -6.59 -36.84
C ARG A 520 -13.96 -7.12 -36.07
N CYS A 521 -12.76 -6.65 -36.39
CA CYS A 521 -11.53 -7.05 -35.71
C CYS A 521 -11.47 -6.56 -34.26
N LEU A 522 -11.90 -5.31 -34.01
CA LEU A 522 -11.88 -4.67 -32.69
C LEU A 522 -13.04 -5.15 -31.79
N SER A 523 -14.18 -5.55 -32.37
CA SER A 523 -15.35 -6.08 -31.65
C SER A 523 -15.18 -7.55 -31.24
N ARG A 524 -14.18 -8.26 -31.79
CA ARG A 524 -13.90 -9.66 -31.44
C ARG A 524 -13.24 -9.76 -30.07
N ARG A 525 -13.67 -10.74 -29.28
CA ARG A 525 -13.00 -11.09 -28.02
C ARG A 525 -11.53 -11.46 -28.29
N PRO A 526 -10.58 -11.06 -27.43
CA PRO A 526 -9.21 -11.53 -27.54
C PRO A 526 -9.17 -13.06 -27.44
N SER A 527 -8.38 -13.71 -28.31
CA SER A 527 -8.23 -15.18 -28.25
C SER A 527 -7.59 -15.62 -26.94
N LEU A 528 -7.91 -16.84 -26.46
CA LEU A 528 -7.33 -17.41 -25.24
C LEU A 528 -5.79 -17.37 -25.26
N PHE A 529 -5.19 -17.71 -26.41
CA PHE A 529 -3.74 -17.63 -26.59
C PHE A 529 -3.20 -16.21 -26.42
N ARG A 530 -3.87 -15.19 -26.96
CA ARG A 530 -3.47 -13.78 -26.83
C ARG A 530 -3.64 -13.29 -25.38
N ALA A 531 -4.70 -13.70 -24.69
CA ALA A 531 -4.92 -13.39 -23.28
C ALA A 531 -3.86 -14.07 -22.39
N LEU A 532 -3.53 -15.33 -22.64
CA LEU A 532 -2.48 -16.07 -21.92
C LEU A 532 -1.09 -15.46 -22.16
N LYS A 533 -0.77 -15.08 -23.41
CA LYS A 533 0.47 -14.37 -23.73
C LYS A 533 0.58 -13.07 -22.93
N ARG A 534 -0.50 -12.28 -22.83
CA ARG A 534 -0.50 -11.03 -22.03
C ARG A 534 -0.29 -11.29 -20.55
N ALA A 535 -0.92 -12.33 -20.00
CA ALA A 535 -0.72 -12.76 -18.62
C ALA A 535 0.74 -13.11 -18.33
N ILE A 536 1.43 -13.79 -19.25
CA ILE A 536 2.83 -14.18 -19.08
C ILE A 536 3.78 -12.98 -19.28
N VAL A 537 3.60 -12.23 -20.37
CA VAL A 537 4.54 -11.17 -20.79
C VAL A 537 4.34 -9.90 -19.97
N ASN A 538 3.12 -9.46 -19.73
CA ASN A 538 2.84 -8.17 -19.08
C ASN A 538 2.41 -8.34 -17.61
N ALA A 539 2.19 -9.58 -17.15
CA ALA A 539 1.45 -9.85 -15.91
C ALA A 539 0.04 -9.19 -15.92
N ASP A 540 -0.50 -8.97 -17.12
CA ASP A 540 -1.84 -8.45 -17.34
C ASP A 540 -2.83 -9.62 -17.35
N LEU A 541 -3.59 -9.72 -16.25
CA LEU A 541 -4.59 -10.75 -16.04
C LEU A 541 -6.02 -10.26 -16.29
N SER A 542 -6.22 -8.97 -16.66
CA SER A 542 -7.57 -8.46 -16.93
C SER A 542 -8.13 -9.10 -18.20
N SER A 543 -7.29 -9.27 -19.23
CA SER A 543 -7.69 -9.91 -20.49
C SER A 543 -8.25 -11.33 -20.28
N LEU A 544 -7.71 -12.09 -19.31
CA LEU A 544 -8.23 -13.42 -18.93
C LEU A 544 -9.52 -13.33 -18.12
N ARG A 545 -9.62 -12.32 -17.26
CA ARG A 545 -10.82 -12.06 -16.46
C ARG A 545 -12.01 -11.65 -17.34
N ASP A 546 -11.79 -10.83 -18.35
CA ASP A 546 -12.83 -10.41 -19.29
C ASP A 546 -13.34 -11.57 -20.14
N LEU A 547 -12.42 -12.48 -20.53
CA LEU A 547 -12.77 -13.73 -21.21
C LEU A 547 -13.67 -14.59 -20.31
N TRP A 548 -13.30 -14.74 -19.02
CA TRP A 548 -14.04 -15.57 -18.07
C TRP A 548 -15.40 -14.98 -17.67
N ARG A 549 -15.49 -13.63 -17.58
CA ARG A 549 -16.74 -12.91 -17.33
C ARG A 549 -17.63 -12.76 -18.57
N GLY A 550 -17.20 -13.26 -19.73
CA GLY A 550 -17.96 -13.16 -20.97
C GLY A 550 -18.20 -11.73 -21.47
N ARG A 551 -17.41 -10.73 -21.02
CA ARG A 551 -17.59 -9.34 -21.46
C ARG A 551 -17.20 -9.21 -22.94
N LYS A 552 -18.06 -8.56 -23.74
CA LYS A 552 -17.74 -8.20 -25.14
C LYS A 552 -17.14 -6.80 -25.16
N PRO A 553 -16.03 -6.56 -25.88
CA PRO A 553 -15.52 -5.21 -26.08
C PRO A 553 -16.50 -4.41 -26.95
N PHE A 554 -16.70 -3.14 -26.61
CA PHE A 554 -17.43 -2.18 -27.44
C PHE A 554 -16.45 -1.31 -28.22
N VAL A 555 -16.88 -0.85 -29.40
CA VAL A 555 -16.09 0.01 -30.28
C VAL A 555 -16.81 1.34 -30.41
N HIS A 556 -16.07 2.43 -30.22
CA HIS A 556 -16.53 3.78 -30.45
C HIS A 556 -15.98 4.27 -31.79
N ALA A 557 -16.84 4.88 -32.60
CA ALA A 557 -16.48 5.68 -33.75
C ALA A 557 -16.26 7.12 -33.31
N GLN A 558 -15.17 7.72 -33.76
CA GLN A 558 -14.83 9.12 -33.51
C GLN A 558 -14.35 9.76 -34.81
N ALA A 559 -14.75 11.00 -35.06
CA ALA A 559 -14.27 11.76 -36.21
C ALA A 559 -12.76 11.98 -36.14
N TYR A 560 -12.08 11.81 -37.27
CA TYR A 560 -10.65 12.07 -37.35
C TYR A 560 -10.39 13.58 -37.35
N VAL A 561 -9.46 14.00 -36.50
CA VAL A 561 -8.92 15.36 -36.48
C VAL A 561 -7.48 15.29 -36.96
N ALA A 562 -7.16 16.03 -38.03
CA ALA A 562 -5.79 16.18 -38.49
C ALA A 562 -5.07 17.18 -37.59
N GLY A 563 -3.82 16.90 -37.21
CA GLY A 563 -3.07 17.80 -36.35
C GLY A 563 -1.93 17.15 -35.60
N ARG A 564 -1.44 17.86 -34.58
CA ARG A 564 -0.33 17.45 -33.71
C ARG A 564 -0.87 16.96 -32.38
N ASP A 565 -0.34 15.83 -31.90
CA ASP A 565 -0.73 15.26 -30.61
C ASP A 565 -0.26 16.16 -29.46
N ALA A 566 -1.15 16.44 -28.52
CA ALA A 566 -0.85 17.17 -27.29
C ALA A 566 -1.51 16.49 -26.09
N ASN A 567 -0.98 16.72 -24.90
CA ASN A 567 -1.53 16.19 -23.66
C ASN A 567 -1.44 17.24 -22.57
N VAL A 568 -2.33 17.15 -21.59
CA VAL A 568 -2.19 17.89 -20.34
C VAL A 568 -2.27 16.94 -19.16
N ALA A 569 -1.31 17.05 -18.26
CA ALA A 569 -1.37 16.43 -16.94
C ALA A 569 -1.90 17.42 -15.92
N LEU A 570 -2.84 16.99 -15.09
CA LEU A 570 -3.58 17.85 -14.16
C LEU A 570 -3.51 17.31 -12.73
N ALA A 571 -3.48 18.24 -11.79
CA ALA A 571 -3.88 18.03 -10.41
C ALA A 571 -5.26 18.63 -10.21
N VAL A 572 -6.21 17.81 -9.75
CA VAL A 572 -7.61 18.23 -9.61
C VAL A 572 -8.10 17.91 -8.20
N VAL A 573 -8.85 18.82 -7.60
CA VAL A 573 -9.55 18.63 -6.32
C VAL A 573 -10.98 19.14 -6.48
N ASP A 574 -11.95 18.24 -6.30
CA ASP A 574 -13.38 18.53 -6.49
C ASP A 574 -13.69 19.27 -7.80
N GLY A 575 -13.05 18.84 -8.89
CA GLY A 575 -13.20 19.44 -10.22
C GLY A 575 -12.36 20.71 -10.45
N LYS A 576 -11.81 21.33 -9.41
CA LYS A 576 -10.91 22.48 -9.55
C LYS A 576 -9.50 22.04 -9.95
N VAL A 577 -9.00 22.59 -11.05
CA VAL A 577 -7.60 22.39 -11.49
C VAL A 577 -6.66 23.22 -10.61
N LEU A 578 -5.71 22.58 -9.95
CA LEU A 578 -4.72 23.23 -9.09
C LEU A 578 -3.39 23.51 -9.81
N ALA A 579 -2.99 22.62 -10.70
CA ALA A 579 -1.81 22.75 -11.54
C ALA A 579 -1.98 21.94 -12.82
N ALA A 580 -1.31 22.37 -13.88
CA ALA A 580 -1.42 21.78 -15.19
C ALA A 580 -0.08 21.81 -15.94
N VAL A 581 0.27 20.71 -16.60
CA VAL A 581 1.44 20.63 -17.48
C VAL A 581 0.96 20.23 -18.86
N ALA A 582 0.85 21.22 -19.75
CA ALA A 582 0.53 21.02 -21.15
C ALA A 582 1.81 20.71 -21.94
N VAL A 583 1.74 19.68 -22.78
CA VAL A 583 2.86 19.24 -23.62
C VAL A 583 2.39 18.90 -25.02
N GLU A 584 3.26 19.14 -26.00
CA GLU A 584 3.17 18.61 -27.37
C GLU A 584 3.97 17.31 -27.45
N VAL A 585 3.41 16.27 -28.09
CA VAL A 585 4.09 14.99 -28.29
C VAL A 585 4.99 15.08 -29.52
N LEU A 586 6.30 14.92 -29.32
CA LEU A 586 7.26 14.89 -30.42
C LEU A 586 7.53 13.47 -30.91
N GLU A 587 7.53 12.50 -29.99
CA GLU A 587 7.78 11.10 -30.29
C GLU A 587 6.93 10.21 -29.38
N SER A 588 6.30 9.18 -29.95
CA SER A 588 5.55 8.14 -29.23
C SER A 588 6.27 6.80 -29.32
N ARG A 589 6.18 5.97 -28.27
CA ARG A 589 6.85 4.65 -28.23
C ARG A 589 6.38 3.67 -29.31
N CYS A 590 5.17 3.88 -29.82
CA CYS A 590 4.63 3.25 -31.02
C CYS A 590 3.59 4.20 -31.65
N ARG A 591 3.12 3.88 -32.86
CA ARG A 591 2.27 4.78 -33.68
C ARG A 591 1.11 5.47 -32.93
N ASN A 592 0.49 4.80 -31.97
CA ASN A 592 -0.59 5.34 -31.12
C ASN A 592 -0.28 5.16 -29.62
N GLY A 593 0.99 4.96 -29.29
CA GLY A 593 1.48 4.59 -27.96
C GLY A 593 1.58 5.78 -27.01
N PRO A 594 1.99 5.53 -25.76
CA PRO A 594 2.32 6.63 -24.85
C PRO A 594 3.46 7.47 -25.41
N ALA A 595 3.42 8.77 -25.11
CA ALA A 595 4.49 9.71 -25.43
C ALA A 595 5.81 9.23 -24.80
N LYS A 596 6.89 9.36 -25.58
CA LYS A 596 8.28 9.15 -25.18
C LYS A 596 8.96 10.50 -25.00
N THR A 597 8.87 11.35 -26.01
CA THR A 597 9.51 12.67 -26.02
C THR A 597 8.43 13.72 -26.15
N VAL A 598 8.45 14.70 -25.24
CA VAL A 598 7.43 15.76 -25.18
C VAL A 598 8.09 17.13 -25.11
N ARG A 599 7.44 18.15 -25.66
CA ARG A 599 7.81 19.56 -25.50
C ARG A 599 6.81 20.25 -24.60
N VAL A 600 7.27 20.94 -23.57
CA VAL A 600 6.41 21.73 -22.70
C VAL A 600 5.89 22.94 -23.48
N ILE A 601 4.57 23.12 -23.53
CA ILE A 601 3.92 24.21 -24.24
C ILE A 601 3.11 25.07 -23.29
N ASP A 602 2.89 26.33 -23.66
CA ASP A 602 1.86 27.17 -23.04
C ASP A 602 0.70 27.30 -24.01
N HIS A 603 -0.48 26.81 -23.62
CA HIS A 603 -1.63 26.74 -24.51
C HIS A 603 -2.92 27.05 -23.74
N PRO A 604 -3.41 28.30 -23.81
CA PRO A 604 -4.60 28.74 -23.08
C PRO A 604 -5.84 27.89 -23.39
N GLY A 605 -6.02 27.52 -24.67
CA GLY A 605 -7.14 26.68 -25.10
C GLY A 605 -7.18 25.29 -24.43
N ILE A 606 -6.02 24.63 -24.23
CA ILE A 606 -5.94 23.35 -23.51
C ILE A 606 -6.33 23.54 -22.04
N LEU A 607 -5.79 24.57 -21.38
CA LEU A 607 -6.04 24.82 -19.96
C LEU A 607 -7.51 25.19 -19.68
N GLN A 608 -8.09 26.01 -20.55
CA GLN A 608 -9.50 26.39 -20.46
C GLN A 608 -10.41 25.18 -20.70
N ALA A 609 -10.12 24.38 -21.73
CA ALA A 609 -10.85 23.15 -22.01
C ALA A 609 -10.78 22.16 -20.83
N ALA A 610 -9.58 21.93 -20.30
CA ALA A 610 -9.36 21.05 -19.17
C ALA A 610 -10.17 21.51 -17.93
N SER A 611 -10.12 22.80 -17.60
CA SER A 611 -10.83 23.35 -16.43
C SER A 611 -12.35 23.16 -16.56
N LYS A 612 -12.93 23.52 -17.71
CA LYS A 612 -14.36 23.35 -18.00
C LYS A 612 -14.82 21.89 -17.86
N VAL A 613 -14.05 20.93 -18.37
CA VAL A 613 -14.40 19.51 -18.25
C VAL A 613 -14.26 19.04 -16.81
N MET A 614 -13.18 19.39 -16.11
CA MET A 614 -12.95 18.94 -14.74
C MET A 614 -14.03 19.47 -13.77
N GLU A 615 -14.51 20.70 -13.94
CA GLU A 615 -15.61 21.28 -13.16
C GLU A 615 -16.90 20.44 -13.24
N GLN A 616 -17.21 19.87 -14.42
CA GLN A 616 -18.37 19.00 -14.60
C GLN A 616 -18.22 17.65 -13.88
N LEU A 617 -16.99 17.16 -13.73
CA LEU A 617 -16.73 15.82 -13.23
C LEU A 617 -16.52 15.76 -11.71
N ARG A 618 -16.21 16.90 -11.07
CA ARG A 618 -16.01 17.01 -9.60
C ARG A 618 -15.01 15.98 -9.04
N LEU A 619 -13.94 15.75 -9.81
CA LEU A 619 -12.96 14.71 -9.52
C LEU A 619 -11.84 15.19 -8.62
N THR A 620 -11.24 14.26 -7.88
CA THR A 620 -10.01 14.51 -7.10
C THR A 620 -8.93 13.50 -7.47
N GLY A 621 -7.76 13.99 -7.88
CA GLY A 621 -6.59 13.17 -8.16
C GLY A 621 -5.70 13.71 -9.29
N LEU A 622 -4.89 12.81 -9.84
CA LEU A 622 -4.06 13.06 -11.02
C LEU A 622 -4.80 12.61 -12.27
N VAL A 623 -4.90 13.49 -13.26
CA VAL A 623 -5.67 13.27 -14.50
C VAL A 623 -4.81 13.59 -15.71
N GLY A 624 -4.94 12.81 -16.78
CA GLY A 624 -4.40 13.18 -18.09
C GLY A 624 -5.50 13.43 -19.10
N ILE A 625 -5.37 14.43 -19.95
CA ILE A 625 -6.28 14.65 -21.09
C ILE A 625 -5.44 14.71 -22.35
N ASP A 626 -5.86 13.96 -23.38
CA ASP A 626 -5.23 13.96 -24.69
C ASP A 626 -6.01 14.89 -25.64
N PHE A 627 -5.27 15.69 -26.39
CA PHE A 627 -5.74 16.67 -27.36
C PHE A 627 -5.08 16.47 -28.72
N ILE A 628 -5.73 16.93 -29.77
CA ILE A 628 -5.10 17.21 -31.06
C ILE A 628 -5.15 18.72 -31.30
N LEU A 629 -4.01 19.30 -31.64
CA LEU A 629 -3.90 20.68 -32.10
C LEU A 629 -4.03 20.68 -33.63
N ASP A 630 -5.09 21.28 -34.17
CA ASP A 630 -5.27 21.38 -35.63
C ASP A 630 -4.25 22.34 -36.27
N GLU A 631 -4.38 22.57 -37.58
CA GLU A 631 -3.47 23.41 -38.35
C GLU A 631 -3.48 24.87 -37.85
N GLU A 632 -4.62 25.35 -37.36
CA GLU A 632 -4.79 26.65 -36.73
C GLU A 632 -4.30 26.70 -35.28
N GLY A 633 -3.88 25.57 -34.71
CA GLY A 633 -3.47 25.45 -33.32
C GLY A 633 -4.63 25.43 -32.34
N THR A 634 -5.85 25.16 -32.78
CA THR A 634 -7.00 24.94 -31.91
C THR A 634 -6.92 23.58 -31.25
N ALA A 635 -7.15 23.52 -29.94
CA ALA A 635 -7.17 22.29 -29.18
C ALA A 635 -8.52 21.56 -29.27
N HIS A 636 -8.50 20.33 -29.79
CA HIS A 636 -9.63 19.40 -29.80
C HIS A 636 -9.41 18.30 -28.76
N LEU A 637 -10.30 18.17 -27.79
CA LEU A 637 -10.21 17.13 -26.74
C LEU A 637 -10.56 15.77 -27.34
N ILE A 638 -9.65 14.80 -27.20
CA ILE A 638 -9.78 13.48 -27.82
C ILE A 638 -10.06 12.37 -26.78
N GLU A 639 -9.49 12.48 -25.58
CA GLU A 639 -9.62 11.46 -24.52
C GLU A 639 -9.33 12.03 -23.13
N VAL A 640 -10.12 11.63 -22.13
CA VAL A 640 -9.86 11.91 -20.70
C VAL A 640 -9.41 10.61 -20.04
N ASN A 641 -8.19 10.58 -19.53
CA ASN A 641 -7.61 9.47 -18.78
C ASN A 641 -7.77 9.72 -17.28
N GLY A 642 -8.65 8.96 -16.63
CA GLY A 642 -8.96 9.14 -15.22
C GLY A 642 -7.94 8.62 -14.22
N ARG A 643 -6.67 8.64 -14.61
CA ARG A 643 -5.56 7.97 -13.94
C ARG A 643 -4.29 8.79 -14.10
N ALA A 644 -3.30 8.52 -13.27
CA ALA A 644 -1.99 9.11 -13.44
C ALA A 644 -1.37 8.68 -14.78
N THR A 645 -1.07 9.66 -15.63
CA THR A 645 -0.29 9.50 -16.87
C THR A 645 1.19 9.77 -16.61
N PRO A 646 2.10 9.37 -17.51
CA PRO A 646 3.53 9.63 -17.34
C PRO A 646 3.89 11.10 -17.12
N THR A 647 3.15 12.03 -17.73
CA THR A 647 3.37 13.48 -17.62
C THR A 647 2.96 14.04 -16.25
N CYS A 648 2.11 13.35 -15.48
CA CYS A 648 1.73 13.77 -14.12
C CYS A 648 2.89 13.81 -13.12
N ARG A 649 4.05 13.24 -13.46
CA ARG A 649 5.25 13.22 -12.60
C ARG A 649 6.19 14.41 -12.83
N LEU A 650 5.91 15.24 -13.82
CA LEU A 650 6.71 16.42 -14.15
C LEU A 650 6.48 17.49 -13.08
N ALA A 651 7.58 18.07 -12.58
CA ALA A 651 7.57 19.18 -11.63
C ALA A 651 8.40 20.32 -12.23
N LEU A 652 7.71 21.28 -12.86
CA LEU A 652 8.31 22.36 -13.66
C LEU A 652 8.00 23.76 -13.10
N GLY A 653 7.77 23.84 -11.79
CA GLY A 653 7.41 25.07 -11.08
C GLY A 653 5.98 25.06 -10.54
N ARG A 654 5.60 26.15 -9.84
CA ARG A 654 4.38 26.24 -9.00
C ARG A 654 3.08 25.80 -9.69
N ASP A 655 2.81 26.31 -10.89
CA ASP A 655 1.57 26.01 -11.62
C ASP A 655 1.71 24.80 -12.55
N ARG A 656 2.92 24.22 -12.60
CA ARG A 656 3.33 23.11 -13.50
C ARG A 656 3.94 21.95 -12.71
N ASP A 657 3.48 21.77 -11.48
CA ASP A 657 3.80 20.64 -10.60
C ASP A 657 2.50 20.05 -10.04
N PRO A 658 1.89 19.08 -10.76
CA PRO A 658 0.66 18.45 -10.32
C PRO A 658 0.79 17.80 -8.92
N VAL A 659 1.93 17.17 -8.63
CA VAL A 659 2.12 16.49 -7.35
C VAL A 659 2.28 17.49 -6.21
N GLY A 660 3.12 18.50 -6.40
CA GLY A 660 3.31 19.58 -5.41
C GLY A 660 2.02 20.33 -5.12
N ALA A 661 1.22 20.64 -6.14
CA ALA A 661 -0.07 21.30 -5.98
C ALA A 661 -1.07 20.45 -5.18
N LEU A 662 -1.14 19.14 -5.45
CA LEU A 662 -1.95 18.22 -4.62
C LEU A 662 -1.44 18.19 -3.18
N ARG A 663 -0.11 18.18 -2.95
CA ARG A 663 0.44 18.20 -1.59
C ARG A 663 0.04 19.45 -0.83
N ALA A 664 0.14 20.62 -1.47
CA ALA A 664 -0.17 21.91 -0.87
C ALA A 664 -1.62 21.95 -0.34
N ASN A 665 -2.55 21.38 -1.10
CA ASN A 665 -3.96 21.24 -0.71
C ASN A 665 -4.16 20.49 0.62
N PHE A 666 -3.29 19.53 0.96
CA PHE A 666 -3.38 18.79 2.23
C PHE A 666 -2.69 19.49 3.42
N SER A 667 -1.77 20.44 3.18
CA SER A 667 -1.04 21.15 4.24
C SER A 667 -1.58 22.53 4.58
N GLY A 668 -2.41 23.13 3.71
CA GLY A 668 -2.75 24.56 3.80
C GLY A 668 -1.57 25.52 3.54
N ALA A 669 -0.37 24.99 3.26
CA ALA A 669 0.82 25.77 2.94
C ALA A 669 0.79 26.27 1.50
N ALA A 670 1.18 27.52 1.29
CA ALA A 670 1.38 28.09 -0.04
C ALA A 670 2.49 27.35 -0.79
N ALA A 671 2.27 27.04 -2.07
CA ALA A 671 3.25 26.39 -2.92
C ALA A 671 4.55 27.22 -3.05
N ALA A 672 5.70 26.54 -3.04
CA ALA A 672 7.03 27.15 -3.09
C ALA A 672 7.26 28.01 -4.36
N ALA A 673 8.17 28.98 -4.24
CA ALA A 673 8.43 30.04 -5.21
C ALA A 673 8.92 29.53 -6.59
N SER A 674 8.65 30.35 -7.62
CA SER A 674 8.82 30.02 -9.04
C SER A 674 10.26 29.79 -9.48
N LEU A 675 10.45 28.83 -10.39
CA LEU A 675 11.45 28.93 -11.45
C LEU A 675 10.71 29.31 -12.74
N GLN A 676 10.94 30.52 -13.25
CA GLN A 676 10.54 30.88 -14.62
C GLN A 676 11.43 30.11 -15.61
N GLY A 677 10.85 29.53 -16.68
CA GLY A 677 11.65 29.06 -17.83
C GLY A 677 11.36 27.68 -18.42
N ALA A 678 10.27 26.98 -18.07
CA ALA A 678 10.05 25.62 -18.59
C ALA A 678 9.39 25.53 -19.99
N VAL A 679 8.78 26.62 -20.52
CA VAL A 679 8.14 26.58 -21.86
C VAL A 679 9.20 26.33 -22.93
N GLY A 680 8.92 25.43 -23.87
CA GLY A 680 9.84 25.06 -24.95
C GLY A 680 10.82 23.95 -24.57
N GLN A 681 10.92 23.58 -23.29
CA GLN A 681 11.78 22.49 -22.85
C GLN A 681 11.32 21.16 -23.47
N VAL A 682 12.27 20.43 -24.07
CA VAL A 682 12.05 19.07 -24.56
C VAL A 682 12.48 18.08 -23.48
N ILE A 683 11.61 17.15 -23.15
CA ILE A 683 11.79 16.18 -22.07
C ILE A 683 11.63 14.78 -22.66
N ASP A 684 12.68 13.96 -22.52
CA ASP A 684 12.58 12.52 -22.71
C ASP A 684 12.01 11.90 -21.42
N LEU A 685 10.79 11.39 -21.51
CA LEU A 685 10.12 10.78 -20.38
C LEU A 685 10.83 9.49 -19.97
N ASP A 686 11.47 8.75 -20.88
CA ASP A 686 12.13 7.48 -20.54
C ASP A 686 13.43 7.70 -19.76
N ALA A 687 14.10 8.83 -19.97
CA ALA A 687 15.32 9.20 -19.25
C ALA A 687 15.09 9.62 -17.78
N LEU A 688 13.82 9.75 -17.37
CA LEU A 688 13.45 10.12 -16.00
C LEU A 688 13.32 8.91 -15.04
N ASP A 689 13.30 7.68 -15.56
CA ASP A 689 13.20 6.41 -14.80
C ASP A 689 14.53 5.65 -14.77
#